data_AF-A0A7V4AQ89-F1
#
_entry.id   AF-A0A7V4AQ89-F1
#
_cell.length_a   1.000
_cell.length_b   1.000
_cell.length_c   1.000
_cell.angle_alpha   90.00
_cell.angle_beta   90.00
_cell.angle_gamma   90.00
#
_symmetry.space_group_name_H-M   'P 1'
#
loop_
_entity.id
_entity.type
_entity.pdbx_description
1 polymer ?
#
loop_
_entity_poly.entity_id
_entity_poly.type
_entity_poly.pdbx_seq_one_letter_code
_entity_poly.pdbx_strand_id
1 'polypeptide(L)'
;MKHLSARYSILLAFAAIFLTAPAGAEVIVDIPLDAQIDIGLGPAITGFTSFESENGAGFVRKYVTPGGWYFGPQVDLVKAGYGPWVDLSVPGTEIRYVARYFQGGGNMNPYGDAPIFVVLRDVNGKSGGLGISYGPRPDPTFPEWIECVDSVLADHWPLDPDFDPSRVVAIEFFGTDWSGTGDDFIDIRNLRIVTPRVFNPVPLCEARMAGDGEALETSGVVTAVFSAAGRFYIQQPGQFCAIQVRAEKLPAEGAAVAVAGTLARDEETGERYIQAEEWGLIQQAATIRPLHMKAAALGGLETPWQAGVEDAAGPNSVGLLVELTGLIVRKEPFAEALYLDDGSGVGDGPGGQGVRVDCSWLATRDRPYLCEGERLTIRGISSLHRQQDGRLIRALRPSVKPVRENFFSPDNEPVTLKALVINFDPRCPAYGNRPTHGVFGWYDPPAQIQSYIRDLREASGGWCNYVVVDWIEADYHPYFEDGFAYDPDEYVYRWNNRDTIPLHPGTMDYVRLVTDKSYPHNQPRSIAERVASGEVDEVFLFGAPAGMSAWEAAMAGPSPFFVNGGTYYVPSAGRNFVLMGFNYERDVDCMLEDFLHRTECVLSRVYSPPQWWFPTWPITNDWDRFRMFDLIQPGEAAVGICHYSPNSLSDYDWGNPTYVWSMCDDWKLNWPNLVGAASKRLVNHREWGGGDQRLHHLWWLEHLPRAPGISPDGRQNNWWKYTCTFNDYPESR
;
A
#
# COMPACT_ATOMS: atom_id res chain seq x y z
N MET A 1 68.62 -21.53 -11.07
CA MET A 1 68.78 -20.81 -9.79
C MET A 1 68.19 -19.42 -9.99
N LYS A 2 66.95 -19.14 -9.55
CA LYS A 2 66.60 -18.36 -8.32
C LYS A 2 67.32 -16.99 -8.31
N HIS A 3 66.73 -15.79 -8.32
CA HIS A 3 65.55 -15.15 -7.68
C HIS A 3 65.25 -13.82 -8.46
N LEU A 4 64.01 -13.37 -8.73
CA LEU A 4 62.98 -12.71 -7.90
C LEU A 4 63.07 -11.15 -7.82
N SER A 5 61.92 -10.51 -8.10
CA SER A 5 61.47 -9.12 -7.86
C SER A 5 61.74 -8.06 -8.95
N ALA A 6 60.88 -7.08 -9.25
CA ALA A 6 59.44 -6.82 -9.08
C ALA A 6 59.17 -5.39 -9.65
N ARG A 7 57.92 -5.11 -10.09
CA ARG A 7 57.24 -3.78 -10.12
C ARG A 7 57.63 -2.77 -11.22
N TYR A 8 56.75 -2.02 -11.91
CA TYR A 8 55.36 -1.57 -11.70
C TYR A 8 54.69 -1.11 -13.03
N SER A 9 53.35 -1.19 -13.07
CA SER A 9 52.34 -0.39 -13.82
C SER A 9 52.33 -0.49 -15.36
N ILE A 10 51.21 -0.67 -16.07
CA ILE A 10 49.93 0.05 -16.01
C ILE A 10 48.77 -0.85 -16.49
N LEU A 11 47.63 -0.79 -15.78
CA LEU A 11 46.33 -1.31 -16.20
C LEU A 11 45.84 -0.61 -17.49
N LEU A 12 45.33 -1.39 -18.43
CA LEU A 12 44.33 -0.91 -19.40
C LEU A 12 43.16 -1.89 -19.39
N ALA A 13 42.09 -1.44 -18.74
CA ALA A 13 40.81 -2.10 -18.69
C ALA A 13 40.15 -2.05 -20.08
N PHE A 14 39.83 -3.22 -20.63
CA PHE A 14 38.79 -3.32 -21.64
C PHE A 14 37.47 -3.58 -20.90
N ALA A 15 36.63 -2.54 -20.84
CA ALA A 15 35.25 -2.67 -20.40
C ALA A 15 34.46 -3.37 -21.51
N ALA A 16 34.29 -4.68 -21.39
CA ALA A 16 33.21 -5.38 -22.06
C ALA A 16 31.91 -5.00 -21.31
N ILE A 17 30.99 -4.32 -22.01
CA ILE A 17 29.67 -4.03 -21.49
C ILE A 17 28.92 -5.36 -21.41
N PHE A 18 28.92 -5.99 -20.23
CA PHE A 18 28.00 -7.07 -19.92
C PHE A 18 26.64 -6.44 -19.62
N LEU A 19 25.72 -6.50 -20.59
CA LEU A 19 24.30 -6.32 -20.34
C LEU A 19 23.80 -7.54 -19.54
N THR A 20 23.33 -7.29 -18.33
CA THR A 20 22.89 -8.29 -17.36
C THR A 20 21.54 -8.86 -17.77
N ALA A 21 21.44 -10.18 -17.95
CA ALA A 21 20.16 -10.88 -18.01
C ALA A 21 19.34 -10.61 -16.73
N PRO A 22 17.99 -10.65 -16.79
CA PRO A 22 17.18 -10.60 -15.58
C PRO A 22 17.58 -11.74 -14.62
N ALA A 23 17.62 -11.44 -13.32
CA ALA A 23 18.00 -12.42 -12.30
C ALA A 23 17.08 -13.66 -12.39
N GLY A 24 17.66 -14.85 -12.57
CA GLY A 24 16.94 -16.12 -12.73
C GLY A 24 16.69 -16.56 -14.18
N ALA A 25 17.26 -15.88 -15.19
CA ALA A 25 17.22 -16.34 -16.58
C ALA A 25 18.57 -16.93 -17.02
N GLU A 26 18.51 -18.07 -17.71
CA GLU A 26 19.67 -18.79 -18.23
C GLU A 26 19.93 -18.40 -19.69
N VAL A 27 21.18 -18.05 -20.02
CA VAL A 27 21.61 -17.82 -21.42
C VAL A 27 22.01 -19.17 -22.02
N ILE A 28 21.14 -19.73 -22.85
CA ILE A 28 21.33 -21.06 -23.45
C ILE A 28 22.03 -21.02 -24.80
N VAL A 29 22.09 -19.85 -25.43
CA VAL A 29 22.91 -19.57 -26.63
C VAL A 29 23.54 -18.19 -26.49
N ASP A 30 24.84 -18.07 -26.78
CA ASP A 30 25.58 -16.79 -26.86
C ASP A 30 26.58 -16.83 -28.04
N ILE A 31 26.23 -16.17 -29.13
CA ILE A 31 27.01 -16.14 -30.37
C ILE A 31 27.30 -14.68 -30.73
N PRO A 32 28.57 -14.22 -30.63
CA PRO A 32 28.94 -12.83 -30.92
C PRO A 32 28.68 -12.40 -32.38
N LEU A 33 28.73 -13.35 -33.32
CA LEU A 33 28.65 -13.14 -34.78
C LEU A 33 29.81 -12.29 -35.35
N ASP A 34 31.00 -12.36 -34.76
CA ASP A 34 32.20 -11.63 -35.17
C ASP A 34 33.19 -12.47 -36.01
N ALA A 35 33.04 -13.79 -36.03
CA ALA A 35 33.82 -14.71 -36.83
C ALA A 35 33.03 -15.99 -37.14
N GLN A 36 33.52 -16.77 -38.10
CA GLN A 36 32.94 -18.07 -38.41
C GLN A 36 33.13 -19.07 -37.25
N ILE A 37 32.13 -19.91 -37.02
CA ILE A 37 32.20 -21.06 -36.11
C ILE A 37 32.12 -22.33 -36.95
N ASP A 38 33.07 -23.25 -36.77
CA ASP A 38 33.05 -24.58 -37.39
C ASP A 38 33.67 -25.58 -36.42
N ILE A 39 32.84 -26.45 -35.84
CA ILE A 39 33.25 -27.50 -34.90
C ILE A 39 33.63 -28.81 -35.59
N GLY A 40 33.87 -28.79 -36.91
CA GLY A 40 34.09 -29.97 -37.75
C GLY A 40 32.84 -30.49 -38.45
N LEU A 41 31.74 -29.73 -38.40
CA LEU A 41 30.46 -30.03 -39.08
C LEU A 41 30.19 -29.06 -40.25
N GLY A 42 31.16 -28.21 -40.60
CA GLY A 42 31.05 -27.16 -41.59
C GLY A 42 30.68 -25.79 -40.97
N PRO A 43 30.60 -24.73 -41.79
CA PRO A 43 30.35 -23.38 -41.32
C PRO A 43 28.96 -23.27 -40.67
N ALA A 44 28.93 -22.78 -39.42
CA ALA A 44 27.70 -22.56 -38.67
C ALA A 44 26.98 -21.28 -39.09
N ILE A 45 27.73 -20.25 -39.50
CA ILE A 45 27.16 -18.98 -39.97
C ILE A 45 27.23 -18.98 -41.50
N THR A 46 26.10 -18.78 -42.17
CA THR A 46 26.00 -18.77 -43.64
C THR A 46 25.09 -17.64 -44.13
N GLY A 47 24.96 -17.47 -45.45
CA GLY A 47 24.03 -16.49 -46.03
C GLY A 47 24.42 -15.02 -45.83
N PHE A 48 25.64 -14.72 -45.35
CA PHE A 48 26.18 -13.37 -45.14
C PHE A 48 27.18 -12.95 -46.23
N THR A 49 27.64 -11.70 -46.21
CA THR A 49 28.66 -11.18 -47.14
C THR A 49 30.05 -11.13 -46.52
N SER A 50 30.19 -10.55 -45.34
CA SER A 50 31.49 -10.43 -44.64
C SER A 50 31.31 -10.41 -43.13
N PHE A 51 32.37 -10.76 -42.41
CA PHE A 51 32.54 -10.37 -41.01
C PHE A 51 33.30 -9.04 -41.00
N GLU A 52 32.80 -8.08 -40.25
CA GLU A 52 33.32 -6.73 -40.15
C GLU A 52 33.57 -6.39 -38.69
N SER A 53 34.25 -5.27 -38.42
CA SER A 53 34.43 -4.76 -37.06
C SER A 53 34.40 -3.25 -37.02
N GLU A 54 33.84 -2.71 -35.94
CA GLU A 54 33.76 -1.27 -35.69
C GLU A 54 33.97 -1.02 -34.20
N ASN A 55 34.87 -0.09 -33.86
CA ASN A 55 35.18 0.30 -32.48
C ASN A 55 35.52 -0.89 -31.55
N GLY A 56 36.16 -1.94 -32.10
CA GLY A 56 36.58 -3.12 -31.35
C GLY A 56 35.50 -4.20 -31.17
N ALA A 57 34.29 -4.03 -31.71
CA ALA A 57 33.24 -5.03 -31.73
C ALA A 57 33.06 -5.59 -33.15
N GLY A 58 33.15 -6.92 -33.30
CA GLY A 58 32.87 -7.60 -34.56
C GLY A 58 31.38 -7.83 -34.78
N PHE A 59 31.00 -8.04 -36.05
CA PHE A 59 29.62 -8.30 -36.46
C PHE A 59 29.58 -8.95 -37.84
N VAL A 60 28.43 -9.52 -38.19
CA VAL A 60 28.18 -10.08 -39.51
C VAL A 60 27.42 -9.07 -40.37
N ARG A 61 27.89 -8.83 -41.59
CA ARG A 61 27.26 -7.96 -42.58
C ARG A 61 26.65 -8.77 -43.72
N LYS A 62 25.46 -8.38 -44.14
CA LYS A 62 24.80 -8.87 -45.35
C LYS A 62 24.44 -7.70 -46.25
N TYR A 63 25.06 -7.62 -47.42
CA TYR A 63 24.57 -6.75 -48.48
C TYR A 63 23.28 -7.31 -49.07
N VAL A 64 22.34 -6.42 -49.29
CA VAL A 64 20.98 -6.70 -49.74
C VAL A 64 20.92 -6.47 -51.26
N THR A 65 20.20 -7.33 -51.96
CA THR A 65 20.05 -7.23 -53.42
C THR A 65 18.76 -6.48 -53.73
N PRO A 66 18.81 -5.39 -54.52
CA PRO A 66 17.64 -4.62 -54.88
C PRO A 66 16.56 -5.45 -55.60
N GLY A 67 15.30 -5.15 -55.31
CA GLY A 67 14.13 -5.61 -56.08
C GLY A 67 13.52 -6.94 -55.62
N GLY A 68 13.70 -7.34 -54.36
CA GLY A 68 13.11 -8.59 -53.87
C GLY A 68 13.33 -8.91 -52.39
N TRP A 69 13.35 -10.21 -52.07
CA TRP A 69 13.66 -10.71 -50.74
C TRP A 69 15.17 -10.99 -50.61
N TYR A 70 15.73 -10.71 -49.44
CA TYR A 70 17.05 -11.19 -49.05
C TYR A 70 16.94 -12.25 -47.96
N PHE A 71 17.92 -13.16 -47.95
CA PHE A 71 18.04 -14.23 -46.97
C PHE A 71 19.46 -14.24 -46.39
N GLY A 72 19.53 -14.44 -45.08
CA GLY A 72 20.73 -14.47 -44.28
C GLY A 72 21.03 -13.14 -43.56
N PRO A 73 21.90 -13.16 -42.54
CA PRO A 73 22.69 -14.32 -42.08
C PRO A 73 21.83 -15.46 -41.51
N GLN A 74 22.32 -16.69 -41.63
CA GLN A 74 21.74 -17.87 -40.99
C GLN A 74 22.74 -18.42 -39.99
N VAL A 75 22.27 -18.83 -38.82
CA VAL A 75 23.06 -19.42 -37.73
C VAL A 75 22.53 -20.83 -37.47
N ASP A 76 23.35 -21.82 -37.78
CA ASP A 76 23.10 -23.23 -37.48
C ASP A 76 23.62 -23.55 -36.08
N LEU A 77 22.70 -23.73 -35.14
CA LEU A 77 22.99 -23.94 -33.71
C LEU A 77 23.70 -25.27 -33.47
N VAL A 78 23.44 -26.28 -34.30
CA VAL A 78 24.07 -27.60 -34.22
C VAL A 78 25.54 -27.49 -34.63
N LYS A 79 25.81 -26.83 -35.77
CA LYS A 79 27.19 -26.57 -36.22
C LYS A 79 27.93 -25.58 -35.32
N ALA A 80 27.22 -24.75 -34.57
CA ALA A 80 27.79 -23.86 -33.57
C ALA A 80 28.09 -24.56 -32.23
N GLY A 81 27.65 -25.80 -32.03
CA GLY A 81 28.01 -26.63 -30.86
C GLY A 81 27.00 -26.65 -29.71
N TYR A 82 25.77 -26.17 -29.93
CA TYR A 82 24.72 -26.11 -28.90
C TYR A 82 23.93 -27.41 -28.74
N GLY A 83 24.47 -28.53 -29.21
CA GLY A 83 23.82 -29.84 -29.17
C GLY A 83 23.07 -30.18 -30.47
N PRO A 84 22.32 -31.29 -30.49
CA PRO A 84 21.60 -31.73 -31.70
C PRO A 84 20.38 -30.84 -32.03
N TRP A 85 19.91 -30.05 -31.06
CA TRP A 85 18.90 -29.00 -31.16
C TRP A 85 18.89 -28.19 -29.85
N VAL A 86 18.21 -27.04 -29.85
CA VAL A 86 17.97 -26.17 -28.69
C VAL A 86 16.46 -26.12 -28.42
N ASP A 87 16.07 -26.30 -27.16
CA ASP A 87 14.67 -26.20 -26.72
C ASP A 87 14.30 -24.75 -26.43
N LEU A 88 13.45 -24.17 -27.29
CA LEU A 88 12.94 -22.82 -27.16
C LEU A 88 11.45 -22.79 -26.77
N SER A 89 10.88 -23.94 -26.42
CA SER A 89 9.46 -24.08 -26.10
C SER A 89 9.09 -23.58 -24.70
N VAL A 90 10.08 -23.28 -23.85
CA VAL A 90 9.86 -22.73 -22.50
C VAL A 90 9.18 -21.37 -22.61
N PRO A 91 7.97 -21.18 -22.04
CA PRO A 91 7.27 -19.89 -22.10
C PRO A 91 8.12 -18.75 -21.52
N GLY A 92 8.19 -17.63 -22.24
CA GLY A 92 9.05 -16.50 -21.88
C GLY A 92 10.49 -16.60 -22.39
N THR A 93 10.82 -17.61 -23.20
CA THR A 93 12.09 -17.64 -23.95
C THR A 93 12.14 -16.49 -24.95
N GLU A 94 13.27 -15.79 -24.95
CA GLU A 94 13.53 -14.63 -25.79
C GLU A 94 14.77 -14.86 -26.67
N ILE A 95 14.68 -14.42 -27.92
CA ILE A 95 15.83 -14.23 -28.81
C ILE A 95 16.22 -12.77 -28.75
N ARG A 96 17.49 -12.51 -28.42
CA ARG A 96 18.06 -11.16 -28.29
C ARG A 96 19.21 -11.01 -29.26
N TYR A 97 19.26 -9.92 -29.99
CA TYR A 97 20.40 -9.60 -30.84
C TYR A 97 20.50 -8.10 -31.05
N VAL A 98 21.64 -7.62 -31.54
CA VAL A 98 21.85 -6.20 -31.81
C VAL A 98 21.97 -6.02 -33.31
N ALA A 99 21.13 -5.17 -33.90
CA ALA A 99 21.12 -4.95 -35.34
C ALA A 99 21.03 -3.47 -35.72
N ARG A 100 21.39 -3.22 -36.98
CA ARG A 100 21.15 -1.95 -37.70
C ARG A 100 21.07 -2.26 -39.20
N TYR A 101 20.48 -1.36 -39.97
CA TYR A 101 20.45 -1.46 -41.43
C TYR A 101 20.85 -0.13 -42.06
N PHE A 102 21.42 -0.14 -43.25
CA PHE A 102 21.78 1.04 -44.04
C PHE A 102 21.03 1.03 -45.37
N GLN A 103 20.49 2.19 -45.76
CA GLN A 103 19.90 2.39 -47.09
C GLN A 103 20.69 3.48 -47.84
N GLY A 104 21.19 3.15 -49.02
CA GLY A 104 21.83 4.06 -49.96
C GLY A 104 20.84 4.68 -50.96
N GLY A 105 21.34 5.57 -51.81
CA GLY A 105 20.60 6.04 -53.01
C GLY A 105 19.50 7.09 -52.77
N GLY A 106 19.24 7.51 -51.53
CA GLY A 106 18.31 8.61 -51.23
C GLY A 106 16.82 8.22 -51.33
N ASN A 107 16.51 6.95 -51.05
CA ASN A 107 15.13 6.47 -51.01
C ASN A 107 14.31 7.20 -49.92
N MET A 108 13.12 7.71 -50.28
CA MET A 108 12.19 8.41 -49.39
C MET A 108 11.00 7.54 -48.95
N ASN A 109 10.95 6.26 -49.31
CA ASN A 109 9.90 5.33 -48.88
C ASN A 109 10.39 4.45 -47.72
N PRO A 110 10.14 4.84 -46.46
CA PRO A 110 10.65 4.09 -45.32
C PRO A 110 9.99 2.73 -45.13
N TYR A 111 8.80 2.52 -45.72
CA TYR A 111 8.04 1.27 -45.63
C TYR A 111 8.40 0.26 -46.73
N GLY A 112 9.23 0.65 -47.70
CA GLY A 112 9.59 -0.19 -48.86
C GLY A 112 10.81 -1.09 -48.67
N ASP A 113 11.65 -0.81 -47.65
CA ASP A 113 13.02 -1.34 -47.60
C ASP A 113 13.49 -1.81 -46.21
N ALA A 114 14.14 -2.97 -46.22
CA ALA A 114 15.01 -3.61 -45.22
C ALA A 114 14.47 -3.90 -43.79
N PRO A 115 13.20 -4.30 -43.57
CA PRO A 115 12.83 -4.91 -42.28
C PRO A 115 13.57 -6.24 -42.09
N ILE A 116 14.07 -6.49 -40.87
CA ILE A 116 14.63 -7.78 -40.48
C ILE A 116 13.52 -8.60 -39.84
N PHE A 117 13.25 -9.74 -40.46
CA PHE A 117 12.44 -10.82 -39.92
C PHE A 117 13.36 -11.91 -39.37
N VAL A 118 12.85 -12.64 -38.37
CA VAL A 118 13.52 -13.82 -37.80
C VAL A 118 12.67 -15.05 -38.05
N VAL A 119 13.27 -16.10 -38.58
CA VAL A 119 12.65 -17.43 -38.73
C VAL A 119 13.51 -18.46 -38.01
N LEU A 120 12.83 -19.32 -37.25
CA LEU A 120 13.40 -20.48 -36.61
C LEU A 120 13.20 -21.71 -37.49
N ARG A 121 14.18 -22.61 -37.53
CA ARG A 121 14.06 -23.91 -38.21
C ARG A 121 14.21 -25.05 -37.21
N ASP A 122 13.28 -25.99 -37.24
CA ASP A 122 13.35 -27.20 -36.40
C ASP A 122 14.14 -28.33 -37.08
N VAL A 123 14.38 -29.42 -36.33
CA VAL A 123 15.06 -30.63 -36.81
C VAL A 123 14.40 -31.28 -38.06
N ASN A 124 13.12 -30.99 -38.31
CA ASN A 124 12.36 -31.52 -39.45
C ASN A 124 12.36 -30.57 -40.65
N GLY A 125 13.04 -29.42 -40.54
CA GLY A 125 13.08 -28.38 -41.56
C GLY A 125 11.82 -27.51 -41.62
N LYS A 126 10.93 -27.60 -40.61
CA LYS A 126 9.76 -26.72 -40.49
C LYS A 126 10.16 -25.36 -39.93
N SER A 127 9.41 -24.33 -40.31
CA SER A 127 9.73 -22.93 -40.02
C SER A 127 8.72 -22.29 -39.07
N GLY A 128 9.23 -21.60 -38.05
CA GLY A 128 8.45 -20.73 -37.17
C GLY A 128 8.94 -19.29 -37.26
N GLY A 129 8.14 -18.41 -37.89
CA GLY A 129 8.47 -16.98 -38.03
C GLY A 129 8.11 -16.17 -36.80
N LEU A 130 8.95 -15.18 -36.45
CA LEU A 130 8.72 -14.23 -35.35
C LEU A 130 8.20 -12.87 -35.85
N GLY A 131 7.85 -12.76 -37.12
CA GLY A 131 7.39 -11.50 -37.73
C GLY A 131 8.52 -10.51 -37.95
N ILE A 132 8.18 -9.22 -38.01
CA ILE A 132 9.16 -8.13 -38.17
C ILE A 132 9.79 -7.86 -36.81
N SER A 133 11.06 -8.21 -36.65
CA SER A 133 11.84 -7.96 -35.43
C SER A 133 12.47 -6.56 -35.43
N TYR A 134 12.84 -6.04 -36.60
CA TYR A 134 13.48 -4.73 -36.72
C TYR A 134 13.06 -3.98 -38.00
N GLY A 135 12.62 -2.72 -37.88
CA GLY A 135 12.16 -1.86 -39.00
C GLY A 135 10.64 -1.89 -39.23
N PRO A 136 10.08 -1.18 -40.23
CA PRO A 136 10.71 -0.15 -41.10
C PRO A 136 11.02 1.17 -40.36
N ARG A 137 12.07 1.92 -40.76
CA ARG A 137 12.42 3.23 -40.14
C ARG A 137 12.41 4.41 -41.13
N PRO A 138 11.94 5.61 -40.70
CA PRO A 138 11.83 6.81 -41.53
C PRO A 138 13.13 7.38 -42.13
N ASP A 139 14.25 7.36 -41.39
CA ASP A 139 15.48 8.10 -41.73
C ASP A 139 16.76 7.25 -41.53
N PRO A 140 17.18 6.44 -42.50
CA PRO A 140 18.33 5.55 -42.34
C PRO A 140 19.57 6.03 -43.11
N THR A 141 20.36 6.93 -42.54
CA THR A 141 21.70 7.29 -43.06
C THR A 141 22.84 6.77 -42.17
N PHE A 142 22.67 5.58 -41.58
CA PHE A 142 23.39 4.92 -40.46
C PHE A 142 22.64 5.04 -39.12
N PRO A 143 21.61 4.21 -38.86
CA PRO A 143 20.99 4.15 -37.55
C PRO A 143 21.97 3.57 -36.50
N GLU A 144 21.79 4.02 -35.26
CA GLU A 144 22.47 3.48 -34.08
C GLU A 144 22.21 1.98 -33.94
N TRP A 145 23.13 1.26 -33.29
CA TRP A 145 22.93 -0.15 -32.94
C TRP A 145 21.75 -0.30 -31.96
N ILE A 146 20.81 -1.18 -32.28
CA ILE A 146 19.59 -1.38 -31.48
C ILE A 146 19.47 -2.82 -31.03
N GLU A 147 19.16 -3.02 -29.75
CA GLU A 147 18.80 -4.33 -29.21
C GLU A 147 17.38 -4.70 -29.69
N CYS A 148 17.29 -5.84 -30.35
CA CYS A 148 16.05 -6.49 -30.79
C CYS A 148 15.76 -7.62 -29.82
N VAL A 149 14.52 -7.72 -29.34
CA VAL A 149 14.07 -8.74 -28.39
C VAL A 149 12.78 -9.35 -28.92
N ASP A 150 12.85 -10.62 -29.32
CA ASP A 150 11.72 -11.36 -29.88
C ASP A 150 11.28 -12.49 -28.95
N SER A 151 9.98 -12.61 -28.72
CA SER A 151 9.41 -13.76 -28.01
C SER A 151 9.24 -14.94 -28.96
N VAL A 152 9.74 -16.12 -28.56
CA VAL A 152 9.72 -17.33 -29.41
C VAL A 152 8.29 -17.83 -29.70
N LEU A 153 7.32 -17.52 -28.84
CA LEU A 153 5.93 -18.02 -28.93
C LEU A 153 4.94 -16.99 -29.50
N ALA A 154 5.41 -15.91 -30.13
CA ALA A 154 4.51 -14.93 -30.75
C ALA A 154 3.90 -15.48 -32.06
N ASP A 155 2.57 -15.36 -32.22
CA ASP A 155 1.80 -15.88 -33.36
C ASP A 155 2.15 -15.14 -34.68
N HIS A 156 3.24 -15.53 -35.36
CA HIS A 156 3.69 -14.83 -36.57
C HIS A 156 4.02 -15.74 -37.76
N TRP A 157 3.83 -15.17 -38.96
CA TRP A 157 3.97 -15.82 -40.27
C TRP A 157 5.40 -15.67 -40.82
N PRO A 158 5.94 -16.66 -41.57
CA PRO A 158 5.35 -17.96 -41.90
C PRO A 158 5.50 -18.96 -40.75
N LEU A 159 4.38 -19.54 -40.32
CA LEU A 159 4.35 -20.64 -39.36
C LEU A 159 3.92 -21.90 -40.10
N ASP A 160 4.86 -22.84 -40.26
CA ASP A 160 4.47 -24.21 -40.60
C ASP A 160 3.65 -24.76 -39.42
N PRO A 161 2.45 -25.33 -39.64
CA PRO A 161 1.60 -25.85 -38.56
C PRO A 161 2.27 -26.93 -37.69
N ASP A 162 3.31 -27.57 -38.22
CA ASP A 162 4.03 -28.67 -37.59
C ASP A 162 5.39 -28.23 -37.00
N PHE A 163 5.67 -26.93 -36.91
CA PHE A 163 6.92 -26.43 -36.31
C PHE A 163 7.03 -26.82 -34.84
N ASP A 164 8.15 -27.46 -34.46
CA ASP A 164 8.44 -27.87 -33.09
C ASP A 164 9.44 -26.90 -32.41
N PRO A 165 8.97 -25.96 -31.56
CA PRO A 165 9.86 -25.03 -30.87
C PRO A 165 10.76 -25.71 -29.83
N SER A 166 10.51 -26.96 -29.46
CA SER A 166 11.38 -27.71 -28.53
C SER A 166 12.63 -28.30 -29.20
N ARG A 167 12.73 -28.19 -30.53
CA ARG A 167 13.79 -28.82 -31.33
C ARG A 167 14.35 -27.90 -32.41
N VAL A 168 14.71 -26.67 -32.04
CA VAL A 168 15.24 -25.67 -32.99
C VAL A 168 16.71 -25.94 -33.30
N VAL A 169 17.07 -25.93 -34.58
CA VAL A 169 18.44 -26.20 -35.07
C VAL A 169 19.07 -25.00 -35.75
N ALA A 170 18.29 -24.03 -36.21
CA ALA A 170 18.84 -22.84 -36.85
C ALA A 170 17.95 -21.61 -36.68
N ILE A 171 18.60 -20.45 -36.75
CA ILE A 171 17.98 -19.13 -36.78
C ILE A 171 18.36 -18.47 -38.10
N GLU A 172 17.40 -17.94 -38.83
CA GLU A 172 17.62 -17.27 -40.12
C GLU A 172 17.01 -15.87 -40.09
N PHE A 173 17.83 -14.89 -40.46
CA PHE A 173 17.41 -13.52 -40.67
C PHE A 173 17.07 -13.32 -42.15
N PHE A 174 15.98 -12.62 -42.44
CA PHE A 174 15.56 -12.35 -43.82
C PHE A 174 14.76 -11.05 -43.90
N GLY A 175 14.47 -10.57 -45.10
CA GLY A 175 13.71 -9.32 -45.28
C GLY A 175 13.50 -8.94 -46.73
N THR A 176 13.01 -7.73 -46.95
CA THR A 176 12.64 -7.22 -48.27
C THR A 176 13.40 -5.97 -48.64
N ASP A 177 13.60 -5.75 -49.93
CA ASP A 177 14.26 -4.57 -50.48
C ASP A 177 13.58 -4.16 -51.79
N TRP A 178 12.31 -3.77 -51.71
CA TRP A 178 11.47 -3.53 -52.90
C TRP A 178 11.73 -2.18 -53.56
N SER A 179 12.23 -1.21 -52.79
CA SER A 179 12.51 0.17 -53.21
C SER A 179 14.00 0.53 -53.12
N GLY A 180 14.87 -0.43 -52.79
CA GLY A 180 16.32 -0.26 -52.69
C GLY A 180 16.93 0.22 -54.00
N THR A 181 17.86 1.18 -53.90
CA THR A 181 18.50 1.82 -55.06
C THR A 181 20.03 1.80 -55.01
N GLY A 182 20.65 1.03 -54.10
CA GLY A 182 22.10 1.06 -53.90
C GLY A 182 22.72 -0.12 -53.16
N ASP A 183 23.81 0.16 -52.43
CA ASP A 183 24.63 -0.78 -51.63
C ASP A 183 24.02 -1.06 -50.24
N ASP A 184 22.73 -1.40 -50.20
CA ASP A 184 21.99 -1.59 -48.96
C ASP A 184 22.54 -2.77 -48.15
N PHE A 185 22.58 -2.67 -46.82
CA PHE A 185 23.08 -3.76 -45.98
C PHE A 185 22.42 -3.81 -44.60
N ILE A 186 22.46 -4.99 -43.98
CA ILE A 186 22.16 -5.19 -42.56
C ILE A 186 23.42 -5.65 -41.82
N ASP A 187 23.56 -5.19 -40.58
CA ASP A 187 24.59 -5.64 -39.64
C ASP A 187 23.92 -6.26 -38.41
N ILE A 188 24.43 -7.42 -37.96
CA ILE A 188 23.90 -8.16 -36.80
C ILE A 188 25.07 -8.61 -35.90
N ARG A 189 24.91 -8.50 -34.58
CA ARG A 189 25.85 -9.02 -33.58
C ARG A 189 25.17 -9.47 -32.28
N ASN A 190 25.91 -10.19 -31.45
CA ASN A 190 25.51 -10.60 -30.10
C ASN A 190 24.17 -11.34 -30.05
N LEU A 191 24.02 -12.40 -30.85
CA LEU A 191 22.84 -13.26 -30.82
C LEU A 191 22.84 -14.10 -29.54
N ARG A 192 21.80 -13.92 -28.73
CA ARG A 192 21.58 -14.63 -27.47
C ARG A 192 20.19 -15.23 -27.43
N ILE A 193 20.08 -16.37 -26.77
CA ILE A 193 18.80 -16.96 -26.39
C ILE A 193 18.77 -17.06 -24.88
N VAL A 194 17.73 -16.49 -24.29
CA VAL A 194 17.54 -16.41 -22.83
C VAL A 194 16.26 -17.13 -22.46
N THR A 195 16.35 -18.08 -21.53
CA THR A 195 15.20 -18.86 -21.04
C THR A 195 14.98 -18.64 -19.53
N PRO A 196 13.73 -18.56 -19.03
CA PRO A 196 13.46 -18.50 -17.59
C PRO A 196 13.88 -19.77 -16.83
N ARG A 197 14.25 -19.64 -15.54
CA ARG A 197 14.48 -20.80 -14.64
C ARG A 197 13.25 -21.71 -14.58
N VAL A 198 13.43 -22.97 -14.95
CA VAL A 198 12.41 -24.02 -14.81
C VAL A 198 12.54 -24.70 -13.43
N PHE A 199 11.57 -24.44 -12.55
CA PHE A 199 11.42 -25.14 -11.28
C PHE A 199 10.73 -26.48 -11.48
N ASN A 200 11.15 -27.51 -10.74
CA ASN A 200 10.53 -28.83 -10.67
C ASN A 200 9.98 -29.09 -9.25
N PRO A 201 8.98 -28.30 -8.80
CA PRO A 201 8.52 -28.36 -7.43
C PRO A 201 7.79 -29.68 -7.13
N VAL A 202 8.17 -30.35 -6.06
CA VAL A 202 7.34 -31.41 -5.46
C VAL A 202 6.18 -30.77 -4.66
N PRO A 203 5.06 -31.48 -4.44
CA PRO A 203 3.96 -30.97 -3.62
C PRO A 203 4.43 -30.59 -2.21
N LEU A 204 3.91 -29.50 -1.66
CA LEU A 204 4.41 -28.97 -0.38
C LEU A 204 4.25 -29.96 0.80
N CYS A 205 3.21 -30.78 0.80
CA CYS A 205 3.06 -31.86 1.78
C CYS A 205 4.18 -32.89 1.70
N GLU A 206 4.63 -33.23 0.50
CA GLU A 206 5.72 -34.17 0.27
C GLU A 206 7.06 -33.55 0.67
N ALA A 207 7.29 -32.28 0.27
CA ALA A 207 8.46 -31.51 0.68
C ALA A 207 8.64 -31.51 2.21
N ARG A 208 7.56 -31.36 2.98
CA ARG A 208 7.60 -31.36 4.46
C ARG A 208 7.98 -32.70 5.09
N MET A 209 8.07 -33.80 4.32
CA MET A 209 8.46 -35.11 4.85
C MET A 209 9.96 -35.37 4.75
N ALA A 210 10.69 -34.58 3.97
CA ALA A 210 12.15 -34.65 3.81
C ALA A 210 12.89 -34.40 5.14
N GLY A 211 14.17 -34.76 5.24
CA GLY A 211 15.00 -34.51 6.43
C GLY A 211 15.47 -33.06 6.55
N ASP A 212 15.88 -32.63 7.75
CA ASP A 212 16.56 -31.33 7.89
C ASP A 212 17.92 -31.38 7.19
N GLY A 213 18.29 -30.30 6.50
CA GLY A 213 19.49 -30.23 5.66
C GLY A 213 19.32 -30.78 4.24
N GLU A 214 18.15 -31.33 3.90
CA GLU A 214 17.86 -31.76 2.52
C GLU A 214 17.46 -30.56 1.64
N ALA A 215 18.02 -30.53 0.43
CA ALA A 215 17.65 -29.58 -0.61
C ALA A 215 16.39 -30.06 -1.34
N LEU A 216 15.46 -29.15 -1.61
CA LEU A 216 14.22 -29.45 -2.34
C LEU A 216 13.73 -28.24 -3.13
N GLU A 217 12.85 -28.52 -4.07
CA GLU A 217 12.03 -27.51 -4.74
C GLU A 217 10.56 -27.77 -4.42
N THR A 218 9.82 -26.73 -4.07
CA THR A 218 8.37 -26.81 -3.79
C THR A 218 7.67 -25.57 -4.32
N SER A 219 6.35 -25.59 -4.33
CA SER A 219 5.55 -24.41 -4.70
C SER A 219 4.39 -24.18 -3.74
N GLY A 220 3.85 -22.97 -3.77
CA GLY A 220 2.68 -22.59 -3.00
C GLY A 220 2.26 -21.14 -3.24
N VAL A 221 1.14 -20.75 -2.62
CA VAL A 221 0.65 -19.37 -2.62
C VAL A 221 1.12 -18.67 -1.36
N VAL A 222 1.66 -17.47 -1.51
CA VAL A 222 2.11 -16.63 -0.39
C VAL A 222 0.89 -16.19 0.43
N THR A 223 0.84 -16.57 1.70
CA THR A 223 -0.30 -16.31 2.60
C THR A 223 -0.03 -15.22 3.63
N ALA A 224 1.24 -14.94 3.92
CA ALA A 224 1.68 -13.91 4.86
C ALA A 224 3.11 -13.48 4.55
N VAL A 225 3.39 -12.18 4.71
CA VAL A 225 4.73 -11.60 4.54
C VAL A 225 5.11 -10.81 5.80
N PHE A 226 6.27 -11.11 6.37
CA PHE A 226 6.80 -10.46 7.57
C PHE A 226 8.11 -9.75 7.23
N SER A 227 8.00 -8.56 6.61
CA SER A 227 9.15 -7.83 6.08
C SER A 227 10.20 -7.49 7.13
N ALA A 228 9.78 -7.11 8.34
CA ALA A 228 10.70 -6.83 9.45
C ALA A 228 11.50 -8.05 9.91
N ALA A 229 10.99 -9.26 9.64
CA ALA A 229 11.60 -10.53 10.04
C ALA A 229 12.23 -11.31 8.86
N GLY A 230 12.23 -10.74 7.65
CA GLY A 230 12.85 -11.32 6.46
C GLY A 230 12.26 -12.68 6.03
N ARG A 231 10.95 -12.88 6.19
CA ARG A 231 10.31 -14.18 5.98
C ARG A 231 8.88 -14.05 5.46
N PHE A 232 8.39 -15.11 4.83
CA PHE A 232 7.01 -15.24 4.35
C PHE A 232 6.53 -16.68 4.51
N TYR A 233 5.23 -16.92 4.32
CA TYR A 233 4.64 -18.26 4.37
C TYR A 233 4.03 -18.61 3.03
N ILE A 234 4.24 -19.83 2.57
CA ILE A 234 3.55 -20.41 1.42
C ILE A 234 2.62 -21.52 1.87
N GLN A 235 1.45 -21.59 1.27
CA GLN A 235 0.44 -22.63 1.52
C GLN A 235 0.03 -23.28 0.20
N GLN A 236 -0.12 -24.60 0.23
CA GLN A 236 -0.59 -25.37 -0.92
C GLN A 236 -2.10 -25.17 -1.11
N PRO A 237 -2.56 -24.75 -2.30
CA PRO A 237 -3.99 -24.68 -2.60
C PRO A 237 -4.69 -26.03 -2.43
N GLY A 238 -5.82 -26.04 -1.72
CA GLY A 238 -6.64 -27.23 -1.52
C GLY A 238 -6.07 -28.26 -0.53
N GLN A 239 -4.95 -27.98 0.14
CA GLN A 239 -4.35 -28.88 1.14
C GLN A 239 -4.07 -28.14 2.46
N PHE A 240 -4.13 -28.87 3.57
CA PHE A 240 -3.81 -28.37 4.91
C PHE A 240 -2.30 -28.41 5.16
N CYS A 241 -1.54 -27.75 4.29
CA CYS A 241 -0.09 -27.73 4.39
C CYS A 241 0.49 -26.38 3.98
N ALA A 242 1.35 -25.86 4.84
CA ALA A 242 2.07 -24.62 4.65
C ALA A 242 3.45 -24.70 5.29
N ILE A 243 4.36 -23.83 4.89
CA ILE A 243 5.70 -23.74 5.45
C ILE A 243 6.18 -22.29 5.46
N GLN A 244 7.04 -21.96 6.43
CA GLN A 244 7.78 -20.72 6.44
C GLN A 244 8.89 -20.76 5.38
N VAL A 245 9.14 -19.64 4.72
CA VAL A 245 10.26 -19.43 3.80
C VAL A 245 11.04 -18.20 4.24
N ARG A 246 12.36 -18.33 4.30
CA ARG A 246 13.29 -17.24 4.61
C ARG A 246 14.06 -16.88 3.36
N ALA A 247 14.04 -15.61 3.00
CA ALA A 247 14.66 -15.12 1.78
C ALA A 247 15.07 -13.64 1.94
N GLU A 248 16.11 -13.23 1.22
CA GLU A 248 16.53 -11.82 1.17
C GLU A 248 15.48 -10.94 0.47
N LYS A 249 14.89 -11.46 -0.62
CA LYS A 249 13.82 -10.83 -1.37
C LYS A 249 12.49 -11.50 -1.04
N LEU A 250 11.47 -10.70 -0.78
CA LEU A 250 10.15 -11.19 -0.38
C LEU A 250 9.11 -10.98 -1.50
N PRO A 251 8.30 -11.99 -1.84
CA PRO A 251 7.19 -11.84 -2.79
C PRO A 251 6.02 -11.06 -2.16
N ALA A 252 5.08 -10.62 -3.00
CA ALA A 252 3.81 -10.06 -2.53
C ALA A 252 2.88 -11.16 -1.97
N GLU A 253 2.05 -10.82 -0.98
CA GLU A 253 0.97 -11.70 -0.53
C GLU A 253 0.03 -12.03 -1.70
N GLY A 254 -0.41 -13.29 -1.78
CA GLY A 254 -1.25 -13.80 -2.87
C GLY A 254 -0.49 -14.25 -4.12
N ALA A 255 0.81 -13.96 -4.23
CA ALA A 255 1.62 -14.46 -5.34
C ALA A 255 1.79 -15.99 -5.27
N ALA A 256 1.75 -16.67 -6.41
CA ALA A 256 2.16 -18.06 -6.52
C ALA A 256 3.66 -18.13 -6.82
N VAL A 257 4.39 -18.89 -6.02
CA VAL A 257 5.85 -19.00 -6.11
C VAL A 257 6.30 -20.45 -6.13
N ALA A 258 7.38 -20.71 -6.85
CA ALA A 258 8.23 -21.89 -6.66
C ALA A 258 9.48 -21.46 -5.87
N VAL A 259 9.92 -22.32 -4.97
CA VAL A 259 11.04 -22.06 -4.04
C VAL A 259 11.99 -23.24 -4.09
N ALA A 260 13.27 -22.95 -4.28
CA ALA A 260 14.38 -23.88 -4.15
C ALA A 260 15.20 -23.52 -2.92
N GLY A 261 15.52 -24.51 -2.08
CA GLY A 261 16.32 -24.26 -0.88
C GLY A 261 16.45 -25.47 0.01
N THR A 262 16.97 -25.23 1.21
CA THR A 262 17.28 -26.28 2.19
C THR A 262 16.32 -26.23 3.37
N LEU A 263 15.80 -27.38 3.81
CA LEU A 263 14.95 -27.47 4.99
C LEU A 263 15.74 -27.31 6.29
N ALA A 264 15.14 -26.60 7.24
CA ALA A 264 15.65 -26.46 8.58
C ALA A 264 14.53 -26.25 9.59
N ARG A 265 14.89 -26.23 10.87
CA ARG A 265 13.99 -26.03 11.99
C ARG A 265 14.40 -24.81 12.79
N ASP A 266 13.41 -23.99 13.13
CA ASP A 266 13.59 -22.83 13.98
C ASP A 266 13.62 -23.29 15.45
N GLU A 267 14.71 -23.00 16.17
CA GLU A 267 14.86 -23.45 17.55
C GLU A 267 13.94 -22.72 18.54
N GLU A 268 13.61 -21.46 18.24
CA GLU A 268 12.81 -20.56 19.08
C GLU A 268 11.32 -20.92 19.03
N THR A 269 10.80 -21.17 17.83
CA THR A 269 9.39 -21.48 17.58
C THR A 269 9.14 -22.97 17.42
N GLY A 270 10.15 -23.77 17.08
CA GLY A 270 9.99 -25.17 16.71
C GLY A 270 9.41 -25.38 15.31
N GLU A 271 9.16 -24.31 14.55
CA GLU A 271 8.60 -24.38 13.20
C GLU A 271 9.59 -24.88 12.17
N ARG A 272 9.08 -25.55 11.14
CA ARG A 272 9.87 -25.92 9.97
C ARG A 272 9.89 -24.79 8.95
N TYR A 273 11.06 -24.54 8.36
CA TYR A 273 11.22 -23.52 7.34
C TYR A 273 12.13 -23.97 6.19
N ILE A 274 11.98 -23.31 5.04
CA ILE A 274 12.92 -23.41 3.91
C ILE A 274 13.83 -22.20 3.96
N GLN A 275 15.14 -22.43 4.04
CA GLN A 275 16.13 -21.43 3.74
C GLN A 275 16.23 -21.32 2.22
N ALA A 276 15.59 -20.32 1.63
CA ALA A 276 15.53 -20.18 0.17
C ALA A 276 16.90 -19.75 -0.37
N GLU A 277 17.36 -20.46 -1.39
CA GLU A 277 18.49 -20.08 -2.22
C GLU A 277 17.99 -19.26 -3.42
N GLU A 278 16.86 -19.70 -3.99
CA GLU A 278 16.20 -19.05 -5.12
C GLU A 278 14.67 -19.24 -5.01
N TRP A 279 13.92 -18.27 -5.53
CA TRP A 279 12.48 -18.44 -5.77
C TRP A 279 12.06 -17.66 -7.03
N GLY A 280 10.98 -18.10 -7.67
CA GLY A 280 10.42 -17.46 -8.86
C GLY A 280 8.89 -17.44 -8.84
N LEU A 281 8.29 -16.49 -9.54
CA LEU A 281 6.84 -16.45 -9.76
C LEU A 281 6.42 -17.56 -10.72
N ILE A 282 5.30 -18.21 -10.45
CA ILE A 282 4.71 -19.21 -11.34
C ILE A 282 3.28 -18.80 -11.71
N GLN A 283 2.86 -19.13 -12.94
CA GLN A 283 1.49 -18.87 -13.39
C GLN A 283 0.51 -19.85 -12.75
N GLN A 284 0.04 -19.52 -11.54
CA GLN A 284 -1.04 -20.24 -10.90
C GLN A 284 -1.91 -19.26 -10.09
N ALA A 285 -3.06 -18.88 -10.63
CA ALA A 285 -4.01 -18.06 -9.90
C ALA A 285 -4.75 -18.93 -8.87
N ALA A 286 -4.39 -18.80 -7.59
CA ALA A 286 -5.11 -19.43 -6.49
C ALA A 286 -5.16 -18.47 -5.30
N THR A 287 -6.34 -18.38 -4.67
CA THR A 287 -6.53 -17.62 -3.43
C THR A 287 -6.70 -18.60 -2.28
N ILE A 288 -5.93 -18.40 -1.21
CA ILE A 288 -6.07 -19.16 0.03
C ILE A 288 -6.97 -18.36 0.97
N ARG A 289 -8.08 -18.97 1.38
CA ARG A 289 -8.94 -18.39 2.43
C ARG A 289 -8.43 -18.84 3.80
N PRO A 290 -8.45 -17.96 4.81
CA PRO A 290 -8.10 -18.36 6.17
C PRO A 290 -9.05 -19.44 6.68
N LEU A 291 -8.52 -20.38 7.46
CA LEU A 291 -9.33 -21.36 8.18
C LEU A 291 -9.80 -20.75 9.50
N HIS A 292 -11.11 -20.58 9.65
CA HIS A 292 -11.67 -20.15 10.93
C HIS A 292 -11.58 -21.31 11.94
N MET A 293 -10.95 -21.07 13.09
CA MET A 293 -10.72 -22.13 14.08
C MET A 293 -10.79 -21.60 15.51
N LYS A 294 -11.06 -22.53 16.44
CA LYS A 294 -10.98 -22.26 17.88
C LYS A 294 -9.53 -22.29 18.36
N ALA A 295 -9.24 -21.56 19.43
CA ALA A 295 -7.91 -21.53 20.04
C ALA A 295 -7.43 -22.94 20.39
N ALA A 296 -8.30 -23.82 20.91
CA ALA A 296 -7.96 -25.21 21.23
C ALA A 296 -7.42 -26.04 20.03
N ALA A 297 -7.78 -25.67 18.80
CA ALA A 297 -7.37 -26.35 17.57
C ALA A 297 -6.06 -25.81 16.97
N LEU A 298 -5.51 -24.71 17.49
CA LEU A 298 -4.23 -24.17 17.04
C LEU A 298 -3.07 -25.12 17.38
N GLY A 299 -2.08 -25.14 16.50
CA GLY A 299 -0.88 -25.97 16.59
C GLY A 299 -1.11 -27.43 16.20
N GLY A 300 -2.08 -28.09 16.84
CA GLY A 300 -2.39 -29.51 16.62
C GLY A 300 -1.27 -30.47 17.09
N LEU A 301 -1.42 -31.74 16.75
CA LEU A 301 -0.45 -32.79 17.12
C LEU A 301 0.88 -32.65 16.37
N GLU A 302 1.97 -33.11 16.98
CA GLU A 302 3.26 -33.24 16.30
C GLU A 302 3.16 -34.19 15.10
N THR A 303 3.81 -33.82 14.01
CA THR A 303 4.00 -34.68 12.83
C THR A 303 5.50 -34.85 12.59
N PRO A 304 5.96 -35.83 11.77
CA PRO A 304 7.38 -35.97 11.46
C PRO A 304 8.00 -34.62 11.09
N TRP A 305 9.08 -34.25 11.80
CA TRP A 305 9.88 -33.04 11.62
C TRP A 305 9.21 -31.69 11.96
N GLN A 306 7.89 -31.66 12.15
CA GLN A 306 7.15 -30.44 12.48
C GLN A 306 6.60 -30.53 13.90
N ALA A 307 7.05 -29.62 14.76
CA ALA A 307 6.53 -29.50 16.11
C ALA A 307 5.01 -29.26 16.12
N GLY A 308 4.35 -29.81 17.13
CA GLY A 308 2.98 -29.48 17.51
C GLY A 308 2.93 -28.97 18.95
N VAL A 309 1.72 -28.93 19.51
CA VAL A 309 1.49 -28.57 20.91
C VAL A 309 1.32 -29.83 21.73
N GLU A 310 1.97 -29.90 22.89
CA GLU A 310 1.83 -31.00 23.84
C GLU A 310 0.35 -31.13 24.28
N ASP A 311 -0.15 -32.37 24.32
CA ASP A 311 -1.55 -32.70 24.64
C ASP A 311 -2.63 -32.09 23.73
N ALA A 312 -2.26 -31.53 22.56
CA ALA A 312 -3.25 -31.11 21.57
C ALA A 312 -3.90 -32.30 20.86
N ALA A 313 -5.05 -32.06 20.23
CA ALA A 313 -5.74 -33.05 19.39
C ALA A 313 -5.96 -32.46 17.99
N GLY A 314 -5.98 -33.34 16.98
CA GLY A 314 -6.27 -32.96 15.59
C GLY A 314 -5.02 -32.70 14.73
N PRO A 315 -5.24 -32.33 13.46
CA PRO A 315 -4.17 -32.16 12.47
C PRO A 315 -3.24 -31.00 12.85
N ASN A 316 -1.96 -31.13 12.51
CA ASN A 316 -0.98 -30.06 12.71
C ASN A 316 -1.32 -28.85 11.83
N SER A 317 -1.67 -27.73 12.46
CA SER A 317 -2.05 -26.50 11.75
C SER A 317 -0.89 -25.52 11.62
N VAL A 318 0.31 -25.86 12.08
CA VAL A 318 1.45 -24.96 12.09
C VAL A 318 1.85 -24.56 10.67
N GLY A 319 1.96 -23.26 10.45
CA GLY A 319 2.23 -22.61 9.16
C GLY A 319 0.98 -22.20 8.38
N LEU A 320 -0.21 -22.70 8.73
CA LEU A 320 -1.43 -22.41 7.98
C LEU A 320 -1.94 -20.99 8.25
N LEU A 321 -2.57 -20.40 7.24
CA LEU A 321 -3.36 -19.18 7.37
C LEU A 321 -4.70 -19.48 8.06
N VAL A 322 -4.94 -18.81 9.18
CA VAL A 322 -6.10 -19.05 10.04
C VAL A 322 -6.74 -17.75 10.47
N GLU A 323 -7.96 -17.86 10.98
CA GLU A 323 -8.69 -16.76 11.61
C GLU A 323 -9.22 -17.23 12.97
N LEU A 324 -9.01 -16.38 13.99
CA LEU A 324 -9.43 -16.65 15.36
C LEU A 324 -10.14 -15.43 15.93
N THR A 325 -11.33 -15.63 16.50
CA THR A 325 -12.09 -14.58 17.19
C THR A 325 -12.13 -14.82 18.69
N GLY A 326 -11.79 -13.83 19.51
CA GLY A 326 -11.83 -13.96 20.97
C GLY A 326 -11.65 -12.65 21.74
N LEU A 327 -11.82 -12.70 23.06
CA LEU A 327 -11.63 -11.59 23.98
C LEU A 327 -10.16 -11.44 24.35
N ILE A 328 -9.64 -10.22 24.38
CA ILE A 328 -8.29 -9.94 24.87
C ILE A 328 -8.32 -10.00 26.39
N VAL A 329 -7.70 -11.02 26.95
CA VAL A 329 -7.63 -11.22 28.40
C VAL A 329 -6.36 -10.66 29.02
N ARG A 330 -5.31 -10.45 28.21
CA ARG A 330 -4.07 -9.84 28.67
C ARG A 330 -3.25 -9.22 27.52
N LYS A 331 -2.45 -8.20 27.82
CA LYS A 331 -1.48 -7.58 26.88
C LYS A 331 -0.06 -7.49 27.48
N GLU A 332 0.97 -7.68 26.66
CA GLU A 332 2.37 -7.40 27.01
C GLU A 332 2.76 -5.95 26.62
N PRO A 333 3.80 -5.37 27.24
CA PRO A 333 4.28 -4.03 26.88
C PRO A 333 4.49 -3.86 25.37
N PHE A 334 4.22 -2.66 24.86
CA PHE A 334 4.33 -2.32 23.43
C PHE A 334 3.56 -3.24 22.46
N ALA A 335 2.56 -3.96 22.99
CA ALA A 335 1.78 -4.95 22.26
C ALA A 335 2.66 -5.99 21.54
N GLU A 336 3.82 -6.36 22.11
CA GLU A 336 4.68 -7.43 21.57
C GLU A 336 3.95 -8.77 21.52
N ALA A 337 3.08 -9.00 22.50
CA ALA A 337 2.05 -10.02 22.42
C ALA A 337 0.82 -9.63 23.21
N LEU A 338 -0.25 -10.37 22.93
CA LEU A 338 -1.50 -10.33 23.68
C LEU A 338 -2.06 -11.74 23.78
N TYR A 339 -3.05 -11.91 24.66
CA TYR A 339 -3.65 -13.21 24.94
C TYR A 339 -5.14 -13.14 24.64
N LEU A 340 -5.58 -14.04 23.76
CA LEU A 340 -6.93 -14.07 23.22
C LEU A 340 -7.69 -15.29 23.75
N ASP A 341 -8.81 -15.08 24.41
CA ASP A 341 -9.71 -16.13 24.89
C ASP A 341 -10.99 -16.19 24.04
N ASP A 342 -11.16 -17.27 23.29
CA ASP A 342 -12.35 -17.55 22.48
C ASP A 342 -13.41 -18.37 23.24
N GLY A 343 -13.20 -18.62 24.53
CA GLY A 343 -14.05 -19.46 25.37
C GLY A 343 -13.80 -20.96 25.21
N SER A 344 -12.73 -21.37 24.52
CA SER A 344 -12.36 -22.79 24.38
C SER A 344 -11.62 -23.37 25.59
N GLY A 345 -11.31 -22.56 26.61
CA GLY A 345 -10.66 -23.01 27.84
C GLY A 345 -9.16 -23.27 27.72
N VAL A 346 -8.51 -22.73 26.68
CA VAL A 346 -7.05 -22.78 26.53
C VAL A 346 -6.38 -21.89 27.58
N GLY A 347 -5.39 -22.44 28.28
CA GLY A 347 -4.67 -21.77 29.37
C GLY A 347 -3.19 -21.51 29.06
N ASP A 348 -2.88 -21.15 27.82
CA ASP A 348 -1.50 -20.91 27.38
C ASP A 348 -1.00 -19.52 27.82
N GLY A 349 -1.91 -18.59 28.13
CA GLY A 349 -1.60 -17.25 28.58
C GLY A 349 -1.39 -17.09 30.10
N PRO A 350 -0.80 -15.96 30.54
CA PRO A 350 -0.58 -15.68 31.95
C PRO A 350 -1.88 -15.63 32.74
N GLY A 351 -1.89 -16.24 33.94
CA GLY A 351 -3.12 -16.44 34.70
C GLY A 351 -3.97 -17.63 34.21
N GLY A 352 -3.47 -18.38 33.21
CA GLY A 352 -4.11 -19.60 32.70
C GLY A 352 -5.26 -19.35 31.74
N GLN A 353 -5.23 -18.24 30.99
CA GLN A 353 -6.29 -17.88 30.05
C GLN A 353 -5.76 -17.41 28.69
N GLY A 354 -6.39 -17.90 27.63
CA GLY A 354 -6.19 -17.47 26.26
C GLY A 354 -4.97 -18.10 25.57
N VAL A 355 -4.87 -17.83 24.26
CA VAL A 355 -3.74 -18.18 23.39
C VAL A 355 -2.89 -16.96 23.10
N ARG A 356 -1.58 -17.13 22.95
CA ARG A 356 -0.67 -16.05 22.59
C ARG A 356 -0.92 -15.60 21.14
N VAL A 357 -1.09 -14.30 20.96
CA VAL A 357 -1.01 -13.64 19.66
C VAL A 357 0.30 -12.88 19.68
N ASP A 358 1.24 -13.33 18.85
CA ASP A 358 2.62 -12.86 18.86
C ASP A 358 2.85 -11.84 17.73
N CYS A 359 2.94 -10.58 18.12
CA CYS A 359 3.08 -9.42 17.26
C CYS A 359 4.55 -8.98 17.11
N SER A 360 5.51 -9.73 17.67
CA SER A 360 6.93 -9.34 17.68
C SER A 360 7.54 -9.20 16.28
N TRP A 361 6.99 -9.91 15.28
CA TRP A 361 7.43 -9.83 13.87
C TRP A 361 6.78 -8.69 13.08
N LEU A 362 5.86 -7.93 13.69
CA LEU A 362 5.37 -6.67 13.15
C LEU A 362 6.27 -5.52 13.63
N ALA A 363 6.48 -4.53 12.76
CA ALA A 363 7.12 -3.29 13.18
C ALA A 363 6.25 -2.60 14.24
N THR A 364 6.85 -1.90 15.20
CA THR A 364 6.12 -1.29 16.34
C THR A 364 4.94 -0.43 15.91
N ARG A 365 5.10 0.37 14.83
CA ARG A 365 4.04 1.21 14.24
C ARG A 365 2.88 0.42 13.63
N ASP A 366 3.11 -0.82 13.22
CA ASP A 366 2.13 -1.69 12.59
C ASP A 366 1.39 -2.57 13.60
N ARG A 367 1.82 -2.56 14.87
CA ARG A 367 1.16 -3.31 15.95
C ARG A 367 -0.19 -2.65 16.28
N PRO A 368 -1.27 -3.44 16.36
CA PRO A 368 -2.61 -2.92 16.58
C PRO A 368 -2.76 -2.33 17.99
N TYR A 369 -3.48 -1.21 18.07
CA TYR A 369 -3.91 -0.68 19.35
C TYR A 369 -5.10 -1.48 19.89
N LEU A 370 -4.89 -2.13 21.02
CA LEU A 370 -5.81 -3.10 21.60
C LEU A 370 -5.89 -2.94 23.13
N CYS A 371 -7.10 -3.03 23.67
CA CYS A 371 -7.38 -2.97 25.10
C CYS A 371 -7.81 -4.34 25.63
N GLU A 372 -7.37 -4.69 26.85
CA GLU A 372 -7.94 -5.83 27.55
C GLU A 372 -9.47 -5.65 27.69
N GLY A 373 -10.23 -6.71 27.46
CA GLY A 373 -11.69 -6.67 27.35
C GLY A 373 -12.25 -6.38 25.96
N GLU A 374 -11.43 -5.98 24.98
CA GLU A 374 -11.87 -5.93 23.58
C GLU A 374 -11.98 -7.34 23.01
N ARG A 375 -12.93 -7.58 22.10
CA ARG A 375 -12.98 -8.80 21.30
C ARG A 375 -12.49 -8.50 19.88
N LEU A 376 -11.78 -9.44 19.28
CA LEU A 376 -11.10 -9.25 17.99
C LEU A 376 -11.20 -10.49 17.14
N THR A 377 -11.17 -10.29 15.82
CA THR A 377 -10.93 -11.33 14.83
C THR A 377 -9.53 -11.15 14.24
N ILE A 378 -8.66 -12.11 14.50
CA ILE A 378 -7.26 -12.06 14.07
C ILE A 378 -7.06 -13.06 12.95
N ARG A 379 -6.74 -12.54 11.75
CA ARG A 379 -6.22 -13.32 10.63
C ARG A 379 -4.70 -13.38 10.75
N GLY A 380 -4.14 -14.59 10.75
CA GLY A 380 -2.70 -14.78 10.91
C GLY A 380 -2.25 -16.21 10.66
N ILE A 381 -0.97 -16.47 10.92
CA ILE A 381 -0.37 -17.79 10.80
C ILE A 381 -0.47 -18.54 12.13
N SER A 382 -1.05 -19.74 12.09
CA SER A 382 -1.01 -20.67 13.21
C SER A 382 0.44 -21.07 13.46
N SER A 383 0.93 -20.81 14.66
CA SER A 383 2.34 -20.86 15.04
C SER A 383 2.49 -21.48 16.42
N LEU A 384 3.73 -21.57 16.90
CA LEU A 384 4.09 -22.00 18.24
C LEU A 384 4.97 -20.94 18.89
N HIS A 385 4.95 -20.92 20.23
CA HIS A 385 5.84 -20.09 21.03
C HIS A 385 6.44 -20.94 22.14
N ARG A 386 7.75 -20.83 22.33
CA ARG A 386 8.47 -21.52 23.40
C ARG A 386 8.46 -20.68 24.68
N GLN A 387 7.84 -21.22 25.72
CA GLN A 387 7.90 -20.63 27.06
C GLN A 387 9.30 -20.80 27.68
N GLN A 388 9.59 -20.05 28.74
CA GLN A 388 10.88 -20.08 29.44
C GLN A 388 11.23 -21.46 30.02
N ASP A 389 10.24 -22.29 30.31
CA ASP A 389 10.39 -23.66 30.78
C ASP A 389 10.66 -24.68 29.65
N GLY A 390 10.70 -24.20 28.38
CA GLY A 390 10.95 -25.00 27.19
C GLY A 390 9.70 -25.55 26.52
N ARG A 391 8.51 -25.43 27.13
CA ARG A 391 7.25 -25.94 26.60
C ARG A 391 6.79 -25.13 25.38
N LEU A 392 6.29 -25.81 24.35
CA LEU A 392 5.69 -25.18 23.17
C LEU A 392 4.19 -24.97 23.41
N ILE A 393 3.76 -23.71 23.34
CA ILE A 393 2.35 -23.31 23.45
C ILE A 393 1.81 -22.84 22.09
N ARG A 394 0.49 -22.74 22.00
CA ARG A 394 -0.19 -22.21 20.83
C ARG A 394 0.17 -20.75 20.62
N ALA A 395 0.42 -20.37 19.37
CA ALA A 395 0.59 -18.98 19.00
C ALA A 395 -0.15 -18.65 17.70
N LEU A 396 -0.53 -17.40 17.54
CA LEU A 396 -1.04 -16.82 16.30
C LEU A 396 -0.19 -15.63 15.91
N ARG A 397 0.30 -15.59 14.66
CA ARG A 397 1.14 -14.49 14.16
C ARG A 397 0.37 -13.66 13.13
N PRO A 398 -0.08 -12.44 13.45
CA PRO A 398 -0.85 -11.62 12.52
C PRO A 398 0.03 -11.15 11.35
N SER A 399 -0.43 -11.36 10.12
CA SER A 399 0.26 -10.91 8.90
C SER A 399 -0.19 -9.53 8.43
N VAL A 400 -1.30 -9.02 8.96
CA VAL A 400 -1.91 -7.71 8.69
C VAL A 400 -2.47 -7.13 9.98
N LYS A 401 -2.84 -5.84 10.01
CA LYS A 401 -3.56 -5.24 11.15
C LYS A 401 -4.82 -6.07 11.44
N PRO A 402 -5.02 -6.62 12.65
CA PRO A 402 -6.20 -7.41 12.97
C PRO A 402 -7.49 -6.63 12.75
N VAL A 403 -8.52 -7.36 12.31
CA VAL A 403 -9.85 -6.79 12.09
C VAL A 403 -10.54 -6.67 13.45
N ARG A 404 -10.89 -5.43 13.80
CA ARG A 404 -11.62 -5.12 15.03
C ARG A 404 -13.10 -5.45 14.84
N GLU A 405 -13.58 -6.43 15.57
CA GLU A 405 -15.00 -6.56 15.91
C GLU A 405 -15.17 -6.08 17.36
N ASN A 406 -15.11 -4.76 17.58
CA ASN A 406 -15.09 -4.22 18.93
C ASN A 406 -16.37 -4.58 19.70
N PHE A 407 -16.21 -5.29 20.81
CA PHE A 407 -17.25 -5.41 21.83
C PHE A 407 -17.00 -4.33 22.86
N PHE A 408 -17.94 -3.39 22.90
CA PHE A 408 -17.96 -2.31 23.88
C PHE A 408 -18.66 -2.81 25.14
N SER A 409 -18.19 -2.38 26.31
CA SER A 409 -18.95 -2.63 27.54
C SER A 409 -20.30 -1.89 27.47
N PRO A 410 -21.35 -2.35 28.18
CA PRO A 410 -22.66 -1.69 28.15
C PRO A 410 -22.63 -0.19 28.51
N ASP A 411 -21.64 0.25 29.28
CA ASP A 411 -21.41 1.64 29.67
C ASP A 411 -20.49 2.43 28.70
N ASN A 412 -19.99 1.79 27.63
CA ASN A 412 -19.11 2.38 26.63
C ASN A 412 -19.48 2.00 25.19
N GLU A 413 -20.75 1.68 24.94
CA GLU A 413 -21.26 1.30 23.62
C GLU A 413 -20.98 2.36 22.54
N PRO A 414 -20.80 1.97 21.26
CA PRO A 414 -20.59 2.90 20.17
C PRO A 414 -21.81 3.77 20.00
N VAL A 415 -21.56 5.00 19.60
CA VAL A 415 -22.62 5.89 19.18
C VAL A 415 -22.75 5.86 17.67
N THR A 416 -24.00 5.97 17.20
CA THR A 416 -24.31 6.35 15.82
C THR A 416 -24.91 7.75 15.83
N LEU A 417 -24.19 8.71 15.26
CA LEU A 417 -24.59 10.11 15.13
C LEU A 417 -25.26 10.33 13.78
N LYS A 418 -26.45 10.92 13.79
CA LYS A 418 -27.23 11.23 12.59
C LYS A 418 -26.86 12.61 12.08
N ALA A 419 -26.10 12.67 10.99
CA ALA A 419 -25.71 13.90 10.35
C ALA A 419 -26.70 14.29 9.24
N LEU A 420 -27.15 15.54 9.24
CA LEU A 420 -27.75 16.19 8.08
C LEU A 420 -26.65 16.88 7.29
N VAL A 421 -26.56 16.63 5.98
CA VAL A 421 -25.65 17.37 5.10
C VAL A 421 -26.42 18.42 4.30
N ILE A 422 -25.90 19.65 4.26
CA ILE A 422 -26.36 20.70 3.36
C ILE A 422 -25.18 21.11 2.48
N ASN A 423 -25.29 20.82 1.19
CA ASN A 423 -24.29 21.16 0.19
C ASN A 423 -24.69 22.44 -0.55
N PHE A 424 -24.13 23.58 -0.16
CA PHE A 424 -24.29 24.86 -0.85
C PHE A 424 -23.37 24.92 -2.07
N ASP A 425 -23.82 24.26 -3.14
CA ASP A 425 -23.08 24.13 -4.38
C ASP A 425 -23.95 24.53 -5.59
N PRO A 426 -24.38 25.81 -5.62
CA PRO A 426 -25.30 26.27 -6.65
C PRO A 426 -24.70 26.11 -8.04
N ARG A 427 -25.59 25.89 -9.02
CA ARG A 427 -25.23 25.94 -10.43
C ARG A 427 -24.98 27.38 -10.85
N CYS A 428 -23.94 27.58 -11.66
CA CYS A 428 -23.52 28.87 -12.19
C CYS A 428 -23.90 28.98 -13.68
N PRO A 429 -25.05 29.59 -14.05
CA PRO A 429 -25.53 29.64 -15.43
C PRO A 429 -24.51 30.19 -16.44
N ALA A 430 -23.81 31.28 -16.11
CA ALA A 430 -22.81 31.90 -17.00
C ALA A 430 -21.56 31.04 -17.20
N TYR A 431 -21.35 30.02 -16.35
CA TYR A 431 -20.16 29.16 -16.35
C TYR A 431 -20.47 27.73 -16.80
N GLY A 432 -21.36 27.63 -17.80
CA GLY A 432 -21.79 26.36 -18.38
C GLY A 432 -22.82 25.62 -17.54
N ASN A 433 -23.51 26.34 -16.64
CA ASN A 433 -24.49 25.78 -15.70
C ASN A 433 -23.93 24.62 -14.86
N ARG A 434 -22.62 24.66 -14.59
CA ARG A 434 -21.92 23.68 -13.75
C ARG A 434 -22.10 24.04 -12.27
N PRO A 435 -22.08 23.06 -11.36
CA PRO A 435 -21.99 23.33 -9.92
C PRO A 435 -20.72 24.13 -9.60
N THR A 436 -20.77 24.92 -8.54
CA THR A 436 -19.69 25.83 -8.14
C THR A 436 -18.36 25.09 -7.95
N HIS A 437 -18.32 23.95 -7.26
CA HIS A 437 -17.09 23.16 -7.12
C HIS A 437 -16.55 22.71 -8.49
N GLY A 438 -17.44 22.28 -9.38
CA GLY A 438 -17.11 21.85 -10.73
C GLY A 438 -16.59 22.99 -11.61
N VAL A 439 -17.02 24.23 -11.38
CA VAL A 439 -16.51 25.40 -12.10
C VAL A 439 -15.00 25.55 -11.90
N PHE A 440 -14.55 25.40 -10.65
CA PHE A 440 -13.16 25.60 -10.24
C PHE A 440 -12.30 24.33 -10.24
N GLY A 441 -12.90 23.15 -10.42
CA GLY A 441 -12.18 21.87 -10.30
C GLY A 441 -11.80 21.56 -8.86
N TRP A 442 -12.61 22.02 -7.91
CA TRP A 442 -12.50 21.73 -6.48
C TRP A 442 -12.96 20.30 -6.15
N TYR A 443 -12.76 19.88 -4.91
CA TYR A 443 -13.04 18.52 -4.47
C TYR A 443 -14.54 18.20 -4.48
N ASP A 444 -14.86 16.91 -4.62
CA ASP A 444 -16.22 16.40 -4.65
C ASP A 444 -16.76 16.17 -3.21
N PRO A 445 -17.78 16.92 -2.75
CA PRO A 445 -18.27 16.82 -1.37
C PRO A 445 -18.75 15.41 -0.96
N PRO A 446 -19.48 14.64 -1.81
CA PRO A 446 -19.81 13.25 -1.52
C PRO A 446 -18.59 12.36 -1.26
N ALA A 447 -17.52 12.47 -2.06
CA ALA A 447 -16.30 11.70 -1.83
C ALA A 447 -15.58 12.10 -0.53
N GLN A 448 -15.55 13.40 -0.24
CA GLN A 448 -14.92 13.94 0.97
C GLN A 448 -15.62 13.47 2.24
N ILE A 449 -16.96 13.55 2.31
CA ILE A 449 -17.68 13.16 3.51
C ILE A 449 -17.49 11.67 3.83
N GLN A 450 -17.43 10.80 2.81
CA GLN A 450 -17.22 9.37 3.01
C GLN A 450 -15.84 9.10 3.61
N SER A 451 -14.83 9.87 3.15
CA SER A 451 -13.49 9.78 3.72
C SER A 451 -13.44 10.28 5.16
N TYR A 452 -14.05 11.44 5.43
CA TYR A 452 -14.12 12.01 6.77
C TYR A 452 -14.79 11.06 7.78
N ILE A 453 -15.96 10.52 7.45
CA ILE A 453 -16.70 9.59 8.31
C ILE A 453 -15.90 8.32 8.58
N ARG A 454 -15.26 7.76 7.54
CA ARG A 454 -14.39 6.58 7.68
C ARG A 454 -13.22 6.88 8.60
N ASP A 455 -12.55 8.00 8.40
CA ASP A 455 -11.39 8.42 9.17
C ASP A 455 -11.73 8.59 10.66
N LEU A 456 -12.85 9.25 10.99
CA LEU A 456 -13.31 9.36 12.39
C LEU A 456 -13.69 8.00 12.99
N ARG A 457 -14.32 7.12 12.21
CA ARG A 457 -14.63 5.77 12.65
C ARG A 457 -13.35 4.98 12.93
N GLU A 458 -12.35 5.05 12.08
CA GLU A 458 -11.08 4.34 12.25
C GLU A 458 -10.29 4.88 13.44
N ALA A 459 -10.15 6.21 13.55
CA ALA A 459 -9.41 6.86 14.62
C ALA A 459 -10.02 6.62 16.00
N SER A 460 -11.35 6.67 16.10
CA SER A 460 -12.09 6.31 17.32
C SER A 460 -12.09 4.82 17.64
N GLY A 461 -11.51 3.99 16.75
CA GLY A 461 -11.53 2.55 16.88
C GLY A 461 -12.94 1.99 16.82
N GLY A 462 -13.81 2.55 15.99
CA GLY A 462 -15.19 2.10 15.75
C GLY A 462 -16.22 2.62 16.76
N TRP A 463 -15.81 3.45 17.72
CA TRP A 463 -16.73 3.99 18.73
C TRP A 463 -17.63 5.09 18.16
N CYS A 464 -17.06 6.04 17.41
CA CYS A 464 -17.80 7.11 16.75
C CYS A 464 -18.20 6.69 15.35
N ASN A 465 -19.50 6.59 15.08
CA ASN A 465 -20.02 6.25 13.76
C ASN A 465 -20.98 7.35 13.32
N TYR A 466 -20.81 7.85 12.10
CA TYR A 466 -21.78 8.76 11.49
C TYR A 466 -22.63 8.04 10.45
N VAL A 467 -23.90 8.42 10.41
CA VAL A 467 -24.80 8.11 9.30
C VAL A 467 -25.35 9.41 8.76
N VAL A 468 -25.23 9.61 7.45
CA VAL A 468 -25.91 10.72 6.78
C VAL A 468 -27.38 10.33 6.64
N VAL A 469 -28.24 10.96 7.42
CA VAL A 469 -29.69 10.65 7.41
C VAL A 469 -30.42 11.38 6.30
N ASP A 470 -29.84 12.47 5.81
CA ASP A 470 -30.39 13.27 4.74
C ASP A 470 -29.27 14.11 4.11
N TRP A 471 -29.35 14.29 2.78
CA TRP A 471 -28.39 15.04 1.99
C TRP A 471 -29.15 16.04 1.13
N ILE A 472 -28.91 17.32 1.38
CA ILE A 472 -29.61 18.41 0.73
C ILE A 472 -28.68 19.11 -0.23
N GLU A 473 -29.00 19.03 -1.52
CA GLU A 473 -28.38 19.86 -2.56
C GLU A 473 -29.04 21.24 -2.56
N ALA A 474 -28.35 22.24 -2.02
CA ALA A 474 -28.81 23.61 -1.96
C ALA A 474 -28.31 24.38 -3.20
N ASP A 475 -29.21 24.59 -4.17
CA ASP A 475 -28.94 25.37 -5.39
C ASP A 475 -28.96 26.89 -5.14
N TYR A 476 -28.30 27.33 -4.05
CA TYR A 476 -28.14 28.73 -3.65
C TYR A 476 -26.98 28.90 -2.66
N HIS A 477 -26.44 30.11 -2.56
CA HIS A 477 -25.55 30.49 -1.45
C HIS A 477 -26.38 30.85 -0.20
N PRO A 478 -25.87 30.56 1.01
CA PRO A 478 -26.56 30.93 2.23
C PRO A 478 -26.55 32.46 2.46
N TYR A 479 -27.43 32.92 3.34
CA TYR A 479 -27.51 34.31 3.73
C TYR A 479 -26.44 34.61 4.77
N PHE A 480 -25.87 35.80 4.65
CA PHE A 480 -25.05 36.44 5.66
C PHE A 480 -25.95 37.15 6.68
N GLU A 481 -25.38 37.51 7.84
CA GLU A 481 -26.11 38.16 8.94
C GLU A 481 -26.77 39.51 8.56
N ASP A 482 -26.27 40.19 7.53
CA ASP A 482 -26.84 41.44 7.01
C ASP A 482 -27.90 41.21 5.91
N GLY A 483 -28.22 39.95 5.61
CA GLY A 483 -29.18 39.56 4.57
C GLY A 483 -28.59 39.47 3.17
N PHE A 484 -27.29 39.72 2.98
CA PHE A 484 -26.61 39.48 1.71
C PHE A 484 -26.59 37.98 1.40
N ALA A 485 -26.72 37.62 0.13
CA ALA A 485 -26.42 36.28 -0.39
C ALA A 485 -25.87 36.45 -1.80
N TYR A 486 -24.86 35.66 -2.16
CA TYR A 486 -24.32 35.70 -3.51
C TYR A 486 -25.31 35.14 -4.52
N ASP A 487 -25.43 35.83 -5.66
CA ASP A 487 -25.82 35.16 -6.89
C ASP A 487 -24.69 34.19 -7.32
N PRO A 488 -25.01 32.97 -7.81
CA PRO A 488 -23.99 31.97 -8.15
C PRO A 488 -22.97 32.45 -9.19
N ASP A 489 -23.40 33.22 -10.21
CA ASP A 489 -22.48 33.73 -11.23
C ASP A 489 -21.65 34.90 -10.68
N GLU A 490 -22.25 35.74 -9.83
CA GLU A 490 -21.54 36.82 -9.14
C GLU A 490 -20.42 36.29 -8.23
N TYR A 491 -20.68 35.22 -7.48
CA TYR A 491 -19.65 34.59 -6.64
C TYR A 491 -18.45 34.15 -7.48
N VAL A 492 -18.69 33.40 -8.57
CA VAL A 492 -17.61 32.93 -9.45
C VAL A 492 -16.84 34.09 -10.06
N TYR A 493 -17.54 35.15 -10.49
CA TYR A 493 -16.90 36.35 -11.01
C TYR A 493 -15.99 37.01 -9.96
N ARG A 494 -16.50 37.25 -8.74
CA ARG A 494 -15.72 37.89 -7.67
C ARG A 494 -14.55 37.03 -7.23
N TRP A 495 -14.73 35.72 -7.09
CA TRP A 495 -13.66 34.80 -6.71
C TRP A 495 -12.49 34.85 -7.69
N ASN A 496 -12.77 34.85 -8.99
CA ASN A 496 -11.75 34.98 -10.04
C ASN A 496 -11.06 36.36 -10.06
N ASN A 497 -11.67 37.39 -9.48
CA ASN A 497 -11.15 38.76 -9.48
C ASN A 497 -10.82 39.28 -8.07
N ARG A 498 -10.69 38.37 -7.09
CA ARG A 498 -10.64 38.70 -5.65
C ARG A 498 -9.48 39.60 -5.23
N ASP A 499 -8.41 39.63 -6.02
CA ASP A 499 -7.27 40.53 -5.80
C ASP A 499 -7.62 42.01 -6.03
N THR A 500 -8.71 42.28 -6.74
CA THR A 500 -9.15 43.65 -7.10
C THR A 500 -10.60 43.94 -6.71
N ILE A 501 -11.43 42.91 -6.57
CA ILE A 501 -12.83 43.00 -6.17
C ILE A 501 -12.99 42.20 -4.87
N PRO A 502 -13.12 42.85 -3.71
CA PRO A 502 -13.21 42.14 -2.45
C PRO A 502 -14.48 41.28 -2.40
N LEU A 503 -14.32 40.11 -1.78
CA LEU A 503 -15.44 39.27 -1.36
C LEU A 503 -16.14 39.93 -0.16
N HIS A 504 -17.41 39.58 0.04
CA HIS A 504 -18.21 40.05 1.17
C HIS A 504 -17.55 39.67 2.51
N PRO A 505 -17.35 40.61 3.44
CA PRO A 505 -16.56 40.39 4.66
C PRO A 505 -17.35 39.78 5.83
N GLY A 506 -18.65 39.48 5.63
CA GLY A 506 -19.53 39.01 6.70
C GLY A 506 -19.41 37.51 7.03
N THR A 507 -20.26 37.06 7.95
CA THR A 507 -20.41 35.66 8.35
C THR A 507 -21.81 35.16 7.98
N MET A 508 -21.94 33.85 7.77
CA MET A 508 -23.24 33.19 7.57
C MET A 508 -24.21 33.46 8.73
N ASP A 509 -25.49 33.64 8.43
CA ASP A 509 -26.54 33.72 9.45
C ASP A 509 -27.00 32.31 9.87
N TYR A 510 -26.39 31.79 10.94
CA TYR A 510 -26.70 30.45 11.45
C TYR A 510 -28.10 30.32 12.04
N VAL A 511 -28.61 31.37 12.70
CA VAL A 511 -29.94 31.32 13.32
C VAL A 511 -30.98 31.23 12.20
N ARG A 512 -30.83 32.05 11.16
CA ARG A 512 -31.67 31.98 9.97
C ARG A 512 -31.54 30.64 9.25
N LEU A 513 -30.32 30.16 9.04
CA LEU A 513 -30.05 28.85 8.43
C LEU A 513 -30.88 27.73 9.09
N VAL A 514 -30.91 27.67 10.41
CA VAL A 514 -31.53 26.53 11.12
C VAL A 514 -33.00 26.72 11.49
N THR A 515 -33.56 27.92 11.33
CA THR A 515 -34.93 28.23 11.75
C THR A 515 -35.83 28.81 10.66
N ASP A 516 -35.28 29.53 9.68
CA ASP A 516 -36.08 30.30 8.73
C ASP A 516 -36.70 29.40 7.66
N LYS A 517 -38.02 29.45 7.62
CA LYS A 517 -38.88 28.71 6.70
C LYS A 517 -38.80 29.22 5.26
N SER A 518 -38.12 30.34 4.99
CA SER A 518 -37.84 30.75 3.61
C SER A 518 -36.86 29.81 2.91
N TYR A 519 -36.02 29.09 3.66
CA TYR A 519 -35.13 28.10 3.08
C TYR A 519 -35.91 26.84 2.65
N PRO A 520 -35.71 26.36 1.40
CA PRO A 520 -36.30 25.09 0.95
C PRO A 520 -35.97 23.91 1.88
N HIS A 521 -34.76 23.87 2.43
CA HIS A 521 -34.33 22.81 3.35
C HIS A 521 -35.01 22.83 4.72
N ASN A 522 -35.71 23.93 5.07
CA ASN A 522 -36.45 24.06 6.33
C ASN A 522 -37.95 23.74 6.16
N GLN A 523 -38.36 23.20 5.02
CA GLN A 523 -39.74 22.83 4.71
C GLN A 523 -39.90 21.30 4.59
N PRO A 524 -40.92 20.69 5.25
CA PRO A 524 -41.89 21.31 6.14
C PRO A 524 -41.33 21.59 7.54
N ARG A 525 -40.19 20.98 7.93
CA ARG A 525 -39.57 21.09 9.25
C ARG A 525 -38.21 21.77 9.15
N SER A 526 -37.92 22.70 10.05
CA SER A 526 -36.62 23.37 10.11
C SER A 526 -35.58 22.43 10.71
N ILE A 527 -34.30 22.72 10.48
CA ILE A 527 -33.20 21.97 11.10
C ILE A 527 -33.36 21.93 12.63
N ALA A 528 -33.68 23.06 13.26
CA ALA A 528 -33.93 23.10 14.70
C ALA A 528 -35.07 22.15 15.13
N GLU A 529 -36.18 22.09 14.39
CA GLU A 529 -37.29 21.16 14.68
C GLU A 529 -36.88 19.69 14.49
N ARG A 530 -36.04 19.40 13.49
CA ARG A 530 -35.49 18.06 13.23
C ARG A 530 -34.58 17.63 14.37
N VAL A 531 -33.69 18.51 14.85
CA VAL A 531 -32.84 18.28 16.02
C VAL A 531 -33.66 18.05 17.28
N ALA A 532 -34.69 18.88 17.51
CA ALA A 532 -35.58 18.75 18.67
C ALA A 532 -36.33 17.42 18.70
N SER A 533 -36.66 16.87 17.53
CA SER A 533 -37.29 15.56 17.42
C SER A 533 -36.34 14.37 17.47
N GLY A 534 -35.03 14.62 17.53
CA GLY A 534 -34.00 13.58 17.48
C GLY A 534 -33.82 12.96 16.09
N GLU A 535 -34.31 13.60 15.02
CA GLU A 535 -34.09 13.13 13.64
C GLU A 535 -32.64 13.40 13.21
N VAL A 536 -32.09 14.52 13.64
CA VAL A 536 -30.73 15.00 13.34
C VAL A 536 -29.99 15.23 14.66
N ASP A 537 -28.75 14.76 14.75
CA ASP A 537 -27.83 15.02 15.87
C ASP A 537 -26.86 16.16 15.55
N GLU A 538 -26.35 16.21 14.32
CA GLU A 538 -25.37 17.19 13.87
C GLU A 538 -25.64 17.63 12.42
N VAL A 539 -25.08 18.78 12.04
CA VAL A 539 -25.22 19.34 10.69
C VAL A 539 -23.85 19.56 10.07
N PHE A 540 -23.64 19.04 8.87
CA PHE A 540 -22.45 19.28 8.07
C PHE A 540 -22.79 20.20 6.90
N LEU A 541 -22.06 21.29 6.78
CA LEU A 541 -22.28 22.31 5.77
C LEU A 541 -21.11 22.24 4.79
N PHE A 542 -21.39 22.01 3.52
CA PHE A 542 -20.40 22.18 2.44
C PHE A 542 -20.69 23.48 1.71
N GLY A 543 -19.65 24.22 1.35
CA GLY A 543 -19.84 25.42 0.54
C GLY A 543 -18.56 26.08 0.06
N ALA A 544 -18.71 27.04 -0.83
CA ALA A 544 -17.57 27.74 -1.42
C ALA A 544 -16.82 28.60 -0.38
N PRO A 545 -15.48 28.71 -0.46
CA PRO A 545 -14.68 29.57 0.40
C PRO A 545 -15.16 31.03 0.31
N ALA A 546 -15.34 31.68 1.46
CA ALA A 546 -15.96 33.02 1.62
C ALA A 546 -17.39 33.18 1.06
N GLY A 547 -17.90 32.26 0.23
CA GLY A 547 -19.27 32.25 -0.29
C GLY A 547 -20.26 31.74 0.75
N MET A 548 -19.86 30.74 1.53
CA MET A 548 -20.57 30.27 2.72
C MET A 548 -20.15 31.03 3.97
N SER A 549 -18.86 31.36 4.13
CA SER A 549 -18.30 32.04 5.32
C SER A 549 -18.73 31.35 6.65
N ALA A 550 -18.60 30.02 6.69
CA ALA A 550 -18.87 29.24 7.89
C ALA A 550 -17.67 29.24 8.86
N TRP A 551 -17.96 28.94 10.13
CA TRP A 551 -16.98 28.57 11.14
C TRP A 551 -16.63 27.09 10.92
N GLU A 552 -15.42 26.70 11.30
CA GLU A 552 -14.97 25.30 11.31
C GLU A 552 -15.92 24.43 12.13
N ALA A 553 -16.27 24.90 13.34
CA ALA A 553 -17.27 24.27 14.20
C ALA A 553 -18.05 25.33 14.99
N ALA A 554 -19.35 25.46 14.71
CA ALA A 554 -20.27 26.30 15.46
C ALA A 554 -21.22 25.47 16.33
N MET A 555 -21.76 26.06 17.39
CA MET A 555 -22.79 25.40 18.21
C MET A 555 -24.06 26.24 18.26
N ALA A 556 -25.20 25.56 18.07
CA ALA A 556 -26.52 26.15 18.23
C ALA A 556 -27.35 25.35 19.24
N GLY A 557 -28.25 26.02 19.96
CA GLY A 557 -29.16 25.35 20.90
C GLY A 557 -29.67 26.24 22.03
N PRO A 558 -30.31 25.67 23.06
CA PRO A 558 -30.80 26.42 24.22
C PRO A 558 -29.69 26.98 25.12
N SER A 559 -28.48 26.41 25.09
CA SER A 559 -27.37 26.85 25.93
C SER A 559 -26.03 26.58 25.25
N PRO A 560 -25.79 27.13 24.04
CA PRO A 560 -24.62 26.81 23.24
C PRO A 560 -23.34 27.27 23.95
N PHE A 561 -22.25 26.53 23.73
CA PHE A 561 -20.93 26.90 24.22
C PHE A 561 -19.91 26.82 23.09
N PHE A 562 -18.77 27.48 23.32
CA PHE A 562 -17.73 27.64 22.31
C PHE A 562 -17.07 26.30 21.95
N VAL A 563 -17.05 25.98 20.65
CA VAL A 563 -16.44 24.76 20.08
C VAL A 563 -15.56 25.06 18.86
N ASN A 564 -14.84 26.20 18.92
CA ASN A 564 -14.05 26.77 17.81
C ASN A 564 -14.83 27.59 16.77
N GLY A 565 -15.96 28.16 17.18
CA GLY A 565 -16.76 29.02 16.32
C GLY A 565 -17.90 29.71 17.05
N GLY A 566 -18.80 30.32 16.28
CA GLY A 566 -19.94 31.06 16.80
C GLY A 566 -20.85 30.22 17.71
N THR A 567 -21.46 30.88 18.69
CA THR A 567 -22.47 30.28 19.58
C THR A 567 -23.82 30.95 19.35
N TYR A 568 -24.83 30.15 19.01
CA TYR A 568 -26.10 30.67 18.52
C TYR A 568 -27.27 30.17 19.37
N TYR A 569 -27.98 31.09 20.02
CA TYR A 569 -29.11 30.76 20.86
C TYR A 569 -30.33 30.38 20.02
N VAL A 570 -30.65 29.08 20.01
CA VAL A 570 -31.75 28.46 19.25
C VAL A 570 -32.53 27.52 20.18
N PRO A 571 -33.37 28.05 21.09
CA PRO A 571 -34.07 27.24 22.08
C PRO A 571 -35.07 26.25 21.47
N SER A 572 -35.57 26.53 20.25
CA SER A 572 -36.46 25.63 19.52
C SER A 572 -35.84 24.29 19.16
N ALA A 573 -34.49 24.17 19.20
CA ALA A 573 -33.78 22.91 18.95
C ALA A 573 -33.86 21.92 20.13
N GLY A 574 -34.26 22.36 21.33
CA GLY A 574 -34.44 21.52 22.52
C GLY A 574 -33.14 20.99 23.16
N ARG A 575 -32.05 20.89 22.40
CA ARG A 575 -30.70 20.51 22.84
C ARG A 575 -29.65 21.25 22.01
N ASN A 576 -28.41 21.27 22.49
CA ASN A 576 -27.30 21.81 21.72
C ASN A 576 -26.91 20.83 20.60
N PHE A 577 -26.51 21.36 19.45
CA PHE A 577 -26.00 20.59 18.32
C PHE A 577 -24.88 21.37 17.63
N VAL A 578 -23.96 20.65 16.99
CA VAL A 578 -22.82 21.22 16.29
C VAL A 578 -23.13 21.35 14.81
N LEU A 579 -22.67 22.45 14.22
CA LEU A 579 -22.62 22.67 12.78
C LEU A 579 -21.15 22.72 12.35
N MET A 580 -20.72 21.77 11.53
CA MET A 580 -19.36 21.75 10.97
C MET A 580 -19.35 22.42 9.60
N GLY A 581 -18.41 23.34 9.37
CA GLY A 581 -18.32 24.13 8.14
C GLY A 581 -17.18 23.70 7.24
N PHE A 582 -17.47 22.85 6.26
CA PHE A 582 -16.51 22.35 5.29
C PHE A 582 -16.53 23.18 4.01
N ASN A 583 -15.34 23.52 3.49
CA ASN A 583 -15.22 24.11 2.17
C ASN A 583 -14.61 23.10 1.19
N TYR A 584 -15.24 22.94 0.03
CA TYR A 584 -14.79 21.95 -0.97
C TYR A 584 -13.53 22.41 -1.74
N GLU A 585 -13.00 23.62 -1.49
CA GLU A 585 -11.66 24.02 -1.95
C GLU A 585 -10.56 23.22 -1.25
N ARG A 586 -10.81 22.79 0.00
CA ARG A 586 -9.85 22.09 0.86
C ARG A 586 -10.19 20.62 0.95
N ASP A 587 -9.21 19.79 1.24
CA ASP A 587 -9.38 18.33 1.31
C ASP A 587 -9.84 17.89 2.72
N VAL A 588 -10.02 16.59 2.90
CA VAL A 588 -10.44 15.95 4.16
C VAL A 588 -9.49 16.21 5.34
N ASP A 589 -8.24 16.58 5.06
CA ASP A 589 -7.25 16.96 6.07
C ASP A 589 -7.71 18.16 6.92
N CYS A 590 -8.28 19.18 6.26
CA CYS A 590 -8.86 20.36 6.90
C CYS A 590 -10.19 20.03 7.59
N MET A 591 -11.01 19.14 7.04
CA MET A 591 -12.24 18.69 7.72
C MET A 591 -11.93 18.00 9.06
N LEU A 592 -10.84 17.24 9.11
CA LEU A 592 -10.35 16.64 10.35
C LEU A 592 -9.83 17.71 11.31
N GLU A 593 -9.10 18.73 10.83
CA GLU A 593 -8.67 19.89 11.62
C GLU A 593 -9.83 20.53 12.38
N ASP A 594 -10.96 20.80 11.70
CA ASP A 594 -12.16 21.34 12.31
C ASP A 594 -12.66 20.47 13.48
N PHE A 595 -12.60 19.14 13.34
CA PHE A 595 -13.00 18.20 14.39
C PHE A 595 -12.01 18.17 15.55
N LEU A 596 -10.71 18.31 15.29
CA LEU A 596 -9.70 18.44 16.34
C LEU A 596 -9.95 19.72 17.13
N HIS A 597 -10.16 20.87 16.48
CA HIS A 597 -10.46 22.12 17.17
C HIS A 597 -11.73 22.07 18.01
N ARG A 598 -12.80 21.46 17.48
CA ARG A 598 -14.00 21.14 18.27
C ARG A 598 -13.62 20.34 19.52
N THR A 599 -12.85 19.27 19.35
CA THR A 599 -12.46 18.37 20.44
C THR A 599 -11.62 19.10 21.50
N GLU A 600 -10.64 19.91 21.09
CA GLU A 600 -9.81 20.71 21.98
C GLU A 600 -10.63 21.72 22.79
N CYS A 601 -11.56 22.42 22.15
CA CYS A 601 -12.43 23.37 22.82
C CYS A 601 -13.37 22.69 23.82
N VAL A 602 -13.95 21.53 23.47
CA VAL A 602 -14.80 20.77 24.38
C VAL A 602 -13.99 20.24 25.57
N LEU A 603 -12.78 19.72 25.35
CA LEU A 603 -11.95 19.21 26.45
C LEU A 603 -11.41 20.33 27.34
N SER A 604 -11.06 21.49 26.78
CA SER A 604 -10.74 22.69 27.56
C SER A 604 -11.94 23.14 28.41
N ARG A 605 -13.18 23.00 27.94
CA ARG A 605 -14.36 23.21 28.78
C ARG A 605 -14.45 22.19 29.93
N VAL A 606 -14.37 20.90 29.61
CA VAL A 606 -14.51 19.78 30.56
C VAL A 606 -13.45 19.82 31.68
N TYR A 607 -12.21 20.15 31.32
CA TYR A 607 -11.08 20.16 32.25
C TYR A 607 -10.81 21.54 32.85
N SER A 608 -11.31 22.61 32.24
CA SER A 608 -11.12 24.00 32.69
C SER A 608 -9.65 24.32 33.04
N PRO A 609 -8.70 24.07 32.12
CA PRO A 609 -7.29 24.36 32.36
C PRO A 609 -7.04 25.88 32.49
N PRO A 610 -5.94 26.31 33.12
CA PRO A 610 -5.60 27.73 33.23
C PRO A 610 -5.41 28.45 31.89
N GLN A 611 -4.99 27.72 30.86
CA GLN A 611 -4.81 28.21 29.49
C GLN A 611 -5.72 27.45 28.53
N TRP A 612 -6.51 28.15 27.73
CA TRP A 612 -7.51 27.51 26.86
C TRP A 612 -6.86 26.78 25.67
N TRP A 613 -5.89 27.42 25.01
CA TRP A 613 -5.32 26.97 23.73
C TRP A 613 -4.02 26.19 23.85
N PHE A 614 -3.21 26.49 24.87
CA PHE A 614 -1.91 25.88 25.09
C PHE A 614 -1.88 25.10 26.42
N PRO A 615 -1.08 24.03 26.53
CA PRO A 615 -0.91 23.33 27.80
C PRO A 615 -0.29 24.23 28.87
N THR A 616 -0.64 23.97 30.12
CA THR A 616 -0.05 24.65 31.28
C THR A 616 1.00 23.78 31.95
N TRP A 617 2.14 24.38 32.34
CA TRP A 617 3.14 23.78 33.21
C TRP A 617 3.30 24.59 34.52
N PRO A 618 3.40 23.95 35.70
CA PRO A 618 3.24 22.52 35.97
C PRO A 618 1.86 21.97 35.59
N ILE A 619 1.79 20.69 35.21
CA ILE A 619 0.55 20.01 34.80
C ILE A 619 -0.54 20.20 35.86
N THR A 620 -1.73 20.65 35.45
CA THR A 620 -2.86 20.86 36.37
C THR A 620 -3.93 19.77 36.30
N ASN A 621 -4.05 19.11 35.15
CA ASN A 621 -5.01 18.06 34.90
C ASN A 621 -4.57 17.16 33.73
N ASP A 622 -5.34 16.11 33.45
CA ASP A 622 -5.06 15.16 32.38
C ASP A 622 -5.10 15.79 30.98
N TRP A 623 -5.88 16.86 30.77
CA TRP A 623 -5.90 17.57 29.49
C TRP A 623 -4.60 18.35 29.23
N ASP A 624 -4.07 19.07 30.22
CA ASP A 624 -2.73 19.69 30.14
C ASP A 624 -1.64 18.66 29.88
N ARG A 625 -1.76 17.47 30.50
CA ARG A 625 -0.82 16.37 30.30
C ARG A 625 -0.91 15.76 28.90
N PHE A 626 -2.10 15.58 28.36
CA PHE A 626 -2.33 15.03 27.02
C PHE A 626 -1.72 15.92 25.96
N ARG A 627 -2.02 17.22 26.04
CA ARG A 627 -1.67 18.20 25.01
C ARG A 627 -0.28 18.83 25.17
N MET A 628 0.55 18.30 26.08
CA MET A 628 1.91 18.80 26.31
C MET A 628 2.80 18.54 25.10
N PHE A 629 3.63 19.53 24.74
CA PHE A 629 4.66 19.41 23.70
C PHE A 629 5.95 20.13 24.11
N ASP A 630 7.07 19.76 23.49
CA ASP A 630 8.43 20.02 24.00
C ASP A 630 8.78 21.52 24.10
N LEU A 631 8.21 22.34 23.21
CA LEU A 631 8.39 23.80 23.24
C LEU A 631 7.89 24.44 24.54
N ILE A 632 6.85 23.88 25.16
CA ILE A 632 6.29 24.39 26.42
C ILE A 632 7.10 23.90 27.60
N GLN A 633 7.42 22.60 27.64
CA GLN A 633 8.26 22.02 28.67
C GLN A 633 9.13 20.89 28.08
N PRO A 634 10.44 21.15 27.88
CA PRO A 634 11.35 20.17 27.31
C PRO A 634 11.41 18.87 28.11
N GLY A 635 11.33 17.74 27.41
CA GLY A 635 11.37 16.39 27.97
C GLY A 635 10.06 15.88 28.57
N GLU A 636 8.99 16.69 28.55
CA GLU A 636 7.67 16.34 29.08
C GLU A 636 6.57 16.27 28.01
N ALA A 637 6.94 16.23 26.73
CA ALA A 637 5.97 16.13 25.65
C ALA A 637 5.09 14.86 25.78
N ALA A 638 3.86 14.97 25.31
CA ALA A 638 2.91 13.88 25.19
C ALA A 638 2.39 13.83 23.75
N VAL A 639 1.10 14.06 23.51
CA VAL A 639 0.51 14.00 22.16
C VAL A 639 0.61 15.35 21.44
N GLY A 640 0.41 16.45 22.15
CA GLY A 640 0.40 17.81 21.57
C GLY A 640 -1.00 18.32 21.25
N ILE A 641 -1.09 19.38 20.44
CA ILE A 641 -2.34 20.01 19.99
C ILE A 641 -2.44 19.92 18.47
N CYS A 642 -3.61 20.23 17.91
CA CYS A 642 -3.91 20.21 16.48
C CYS A 642 -2.77 20.81 15.64
N HIS A 643 -2.34 22.01 16.01
CA HIS A 643 -1.31 22.76 15.28
C HIS A 643 0.15 22.38 15.65
N TYR A 644 0.37 21.70 16.78
CA TYR A 644 1.70 21.41 17.31
C TYR A 644 1.83 19.93 17.69
N SER A 645 2.63 19.21 16.91
CA SER A 645 3.15 17.89 17.28
C SER A 645 4.11 17.98 18.46
N PRO A 646 4.50 16.85 19.08
CA PRO A 646 5.38 16.83 20.25
C PRO A 646 6.68 17.62 20.11
N ASN A 647 7.23 17.75 18.89
CA ASN A 647 8.49 18.44 18.60
C ASN A 647 8.34 19.76 17.81
N SER A 648 7.11 20.25 17.60
CA SER A 648 6.87 21.45 16.80
C SER A 648 7.43 22.70 17.47
N LEU A 649 8.05 23.58 16.67
CA LEU A 649 8.60 24.87 17.13
C LEU A 649 7.75 26.08 16.72
N SER A 650 6.85 25.89 15.77
CA SER A 650 5.93 26.90 15.27
C SER A 650 4.62 26.26 14.82
N ASP A 651 3.65 27.11 14.52
CA ASP A 651 2.35 26.72 13.96
C ASP A 651 2.54 25.81 12.73
N TYR A 652 1.81 24.70 12.68
CA TYR A 652 1.82 23.72 11.59
C TYR A 652 3.18 23.03 11.32
N ASP A 653 4.13 23.07 12.27
CA ASP A 653 5.45 22.43 12.15
C ASP A 653 5.40 20.91 12.42
N TRP A 654 4.56 20.19 11.69
CA TRP A 654 4.43 18.73 11.81
C TRP A 654 5.56 17.96 11.12
N GLY A 655 6.30 18.62 10.23
CA GLY A 655 7.40 18.04 9.45
C GLY A 655 8.75 18.03 10.16
N ASN A 656 8.83 18.48 11.42
CA ASN A 656 10.09 18.66 12.12
C ASN A 656 10.85 17.34 12.37
N PRO A 657 12.08 17.16 11.86
CA PRO A 657 12.83 15.91 12.00
C PRO A 657 13.46 15.72 13.39
N THR A 658 13.46 16.74 14.24
CA THR A 658 14.13 16.74 15.55
C THR A 658 13.50 15.71 16.48
N TYR A 659 14.33 14.90 17.14
CA TYR A 659 13.85 13.96 18.14
C TYR A 659 13.60 14.65 19.48
N VAL A 660 12.46 14.35 20.10
CA VAL A 660 12.12 14.76 21.47
C VAL A 660 11.62 13.57 22.28
N TRP A 661 11.74 13.64 23.60
CA TRP A 661 11.13 12.65 24.49
C TRP A 661 9.63 12.88 24.57
N SER A 662 8.84 11.86 24.28
CA SER A 662 7.38 11.92 24.37
C SER A 662 6.78 10.73 25.13
N MET A 663 5.70 11.00 25.84
CA MET A 663 4.79 10.05 26.49
C MET A 663 3.53 9.78 25.65
N CYS A 664 3.53 10.06 24.33
CA CYS A 664 2.36 9.84 23.46
C CYS A 664 1.80 8.41 23.60
N ASP A 665 2.67 7.40 23.62
CA ASP A 665 2.27 6.00 23.75
C ASP A 665 1.58 5.68 25.09
N ASP A 666 1.77 6.49 26.14
CA ASP A 666 1.08 6.27 27.42
C ASP A 666 -0.44 6.44 27.27
N TRP A 667 -0.82 7.49 26.53
CA TRP A 667 -2.21 7.83 26.24
C TRP A 667 -2.86 6.80 25.34
N LYS A 668 -2.10 6.32 24.36
CA LYS A 668 -2.53 5.19 23.55
C LYS A 668 -2.63 3.97 24.46
N LEU A 669 -1.50 3.39 24.87
CA LEU A 669 -1.39 2.01 25.35
C LEU A 669 -1.86 1.75 26.78
N ASN A 670 -1.79 2.74 27.67
CA ASN A 670 -1.92 2.53 29.12
C ASN A 670 -3.11 3.27 29.75
N TRP A 671 -3.75 4.21 29.06
CA TRP A 671 -4.95 4.88 29.57
C TRP A 671 -6.04 3.87 29.96
N PRO A 672 -6.71 4.01 31.13
CA PRO A 672 -6.65 5.12 32.10
C PRO A 672 -5.53 5.02 33.16
N ASN A 673 -4.73 3.96 33.13
CA ASN A 673 -3.67 3.68 34.11
C ASN A 673 -2.30 4.15 33.60
N LEU A 674 -2.18 5.45 33.31
CA LEU A 674 -0.95 6.05 32.79
C LEU A 674 0.28 5.73 33.66
N VAL A 675 1.37 5.31 33.04
CA VAL A 675 2.63 4.95 33.74
C VAL A 675 3.67 6.09 33.73
N GLY A 676 3.35 7.20 33.05
CA GLY A 676 4.14 8.42 33.01
C GLY A 676 5.54 8.22 32.44
N ALA A 677 6.57 8.70 33.14
CA ALA A 677 7.94 8.70 32.63
C ALA A 677 8.45 7.31 32.20
N ALA A 678 7.86 6.22 32.70
CA ALA A 678 8.20 4.86 32.28
C ALA A 678 7.83 4.52 30.83
N SER A 679 6.92 5.26 30.19
CA SER A 679 6.54 5.09 28.78
C SER A 679 7.30 6.01 27.82
N LYS A 680 8.18 6.90 28.32
CA LYS A 680 8.90 7.88 27.49
C LYS A 680 9.77 7.20 26.45
N ARG A 681 9.64 7.64 25.19
CA ARG A 681 10.56 7.29 24.09
C ARG A 681 10.87 8.50 23.21
N LEU A 682 11.91 8.39 22.41
CA LEU A 682 12.22 9.39 21.39
C LEU A 682 11.26 9.25 20.21
N VAL A 683 10.66 10.37 19.79
CA VAL A 683 9.75 10.48 18.64
C VAL A 683 10.15 11.66 17.76
N ASN A 684 9.74 11.64 16.48
CA ASN A 684 9.88 12.75 15.54
C ASN A 684 8.79 12.69 14.45
N HIS A 685 8.83 13.58 13.45
CA HIS A 685 7.79 13.68 12.41
C HIS A 685 7.34 12.37 11.77
N ARG A 686 8.20 11.35 11.68
CA ARG A 686 7.86 10.06 11.07
C ARG A 686 6.77 9.30 11.84
N GLU A 687 6.60 9.61 13.12
CA GLU A 687 5.61 9.01 14.00
C GLU A 687 4.17 9.33 13.56
N TRP A 688 3.94 10.53 13.03
CA TRP A 688 2.61 11.06 12.71
C TRP A 688 2.47 11.46 11.23
N GLY A 689 3.20 10.78 10.33
CA GLY A 689 3.00 10.93 8.88
C GLY A 689 3.99 11.86 8.17
N GLY A 690 5.04 12.30 8.84
CA GLY A 690 6.19 12.93 8.19
C GLY A 690 5.99 14.38 7.75
N GLY A 691 4.93 15.04 8.22
CA GLY A 691 4.51 16.38 7.79
C GLY A 691 3.20 16.39 7.00
N ASP A 692 2.62 15.22 6.70
CA ASP A 692 1.28 15.10 6.16
C ASP A 692 0.22 15.46 7.22
N GLN A 693 -0.61 16.46 6.92
CA GLN A 693 -1.62 17.01 7.82
C GLN A 693 -2.69 15.97 8.21
N ARG A 694 -3.21 15.23 7.23
CA ARG A 694 -4.24 14.21 7.47
C ARG A 694 -3.72 13.11 8.39
N LEU A 695 -2.52 12.60 8.10
CA LEU A 695 -1.89 11.56 8.91
C LEU A 695 -1.56 12.07 10.32
N HIS A 696 -1.18 13.33 10.48
CA HIS A 696 -1.00 13.94 11.80
C HIS A 696 -2.30 13.98 12.58
N HIS A 697 -3.40 14.47 11.98
CA HIS A 697 -4.71 14.55 12.62
C HIS A 697 -5.25 13.17 13.00
N LEU A 698 -5.10 12.18 12.12
CA LEU A 698 -5.44 10.79 12.42
C LEU A 698 -4.61 10.24 13.57
N TRP A 699 -3.29 10.47 13.57
CA TRP A 699 -2.42 10.06 14.66
C TRP A 699 -2.86 10.69 15.98
N TRP A 700 -3.17 11.99 16.01
CA TRP A 700 -3.63 12.68 17.20
C TRP A 700 -4.96 12.11 17.73
N LEU A 701 -5.95 11.90 16.84
CA LEU A 701 -7.25 11.32 17.18
C LEU A 701 -7.14 9.86 17.66
N GLU A 702 -6.23 9.08 17.10
CA GLU A 702 -5.97 7.70 17.57
C GLU A 702 -5.45 7.65 19.01
N HIS A 703 -4.83 8.72 19.49
CA HIS A 703 -4.37 8.83 20.88
C HIS A 703 -5.47 9.34 21.82
N LEU A 704 -6.60 9.83 21.29
CA LEU A 704 -7.70 10.33 22.11
C LEU A 704 -8.29 9.20 22.98
N PRO A 705 -8.34 9.37 24.31
CA PRO A 705 -8.81 8.35 25.24
C PRO A 705 -10.17 7.75 24.90
N ARG A 706 -10.28 6.41 24.97
CA ARG A 706 -11.53 5.67 24.66
C ARG A 706 -11.87 4.50 25.58
N ALA A 707 -11.17 4.37 26.70
CA ALA A 707 -11.38 3.26 27.63
C ALA A 707 -12.74 3.37 28.37
N PRO A 708 -13.37 2.25 28.77
CA PRO A 708 -14.59 2.29 29.57
C PRO A 708 -14.33 2.81 31.00
N GLY A 709 -15.43 3.14 31.71
CA GLY A 709 -15.38 3.59 33.10
C GLY A 709 -15.14 5.09 33.32
N ILE A 710 -14.91 5.43 34.58
CA ILE A 710 -14.79 6.79 35.11
C ILE A 710 -13.46 6.93 35.84
N SER A 711 -12.70 7.98 35.53
CA SER A 711 -11.46 8.36 36.19
C SER A 711 -11.69 8.75 37.65
N PRO A 712 -10.66 8.69 38.52
CA PRO A 712 -10.78 9.10 39.92
C PRO A 712 -11.24 10.55 40.14
N ASP A 713 -11.08 11.42 39.13
CA ASP A 713 -11.54 12.81 39.13
C ASP A 713 -13.03 12.98 38.75
N GLY A 714 -13.73 11.87 38.48
CA GLY A 714 -15.14 11.84 38.12
C GLY A 714 -15.43 11.93 36.63
N ARG A 715 -14.42 12.09 35.77
CA ARG A 715 -14.60 12.22 34.31
C ARG A 715 -14.60 10.86 33.61
N GLN A 716 -15.23 10.79 32.44
CA GLN A 716 -15.27 9.58 31.62
C GLN A 716 -13.87 9.23 31.10
N ASN A 717 -13.53 7.94 31.13
CA ASN A 717 -12.29 7.44 30.51
C ASN A 717 -12.34 7.45 28.98
N ASN A 718 -13.52 7.59 28.39
CA ASN A 718 -13.69 7.75 26.96
C ASN A 718 -14.00 9.21 26.64
N TRP A 719 -13.02 9.93 26.11
CA TRP A 719 -13.14 11.36 25.77
C TRP A 719 -13.92 11.60 24.48
N TRP A 720 -14.11 10.57 23.63
CA TRP A 720 -15.02 10.65 22.50
C TRP A 720 -16.45 10.96 22.94
N LYS A 721 -16.86 10.52 24.13
CA LYS A 721 -18.15 10.86 24.75
C LYS A 721 -18.35 12.36 24.91
N TYR A 722 -17.30 13.10 25.28
CA TYR A 722 -17.39 14.54 25.44
C TYR A 722 -17.51 15.23 24.09
N THR A 723 -16.72 14.85 23.09
CA THR A 723 -16.80 15.52 21.78
C THR A 723 -18.07 15.16 21.00
N CYS A 724 -18.52 13.91 21.03
CA CYS A 724 -19.65 13.41 20.21
C CYS A 724 -21.02 13.45 20.89
N THR A 725 -21.06 13.27 22.22
CA THR A 725 -22.32 13.12 23.00
C THR A 725 -22.35 14.09 24.19
N PHE A 726 -21.76 15.29 24.03
CA PHE A 726 -21.62 16.32 25.08
C PHE A 726 -22.91 16.65 25.85
N ASN A 727 -24.09 16.47 25.24
CA ASN A 727 -25.37 16.75 25.90
C ASN A 727 -25.63 15.81 27.08
N ASP A 728 -25.03 14.62 27.09
CA ASP A 728 -25.28 13.59 28.10
C ASP A 728 -24.44 13.81 29.37
N TYR A 729 -23.40 14.63 29.27
CA TYR A 729 -22.40 14.81 30.33
C TYR A 729 -22.49 16.22 30.94
N PRO A 730 -22.69 16.34 32.26
CA PRO A 730 -22.71 17.63 32.93
C PRO A 730 -21.40 18.42 32.78
N GLU A 731 -20.26 17.74 32.70
CA GLU A 731 -18.93 18.36 32.63
C GLU A 731 -18.71 19.13 31.32
N SER A 732 -19.41 18.74 30.25
CA SER A 732 -19.38 19.45 28.97
C SER A 732 -20.49 20.49 28.80
N ARG A 733 -21.50 20.54 29.67
CA ARG A 733 -22.66 21.43 29.52
C ARG A 733 -22.49 22.82 30.10
#